data_AF-A0A9W9T7F2-F1
#
_entry.id   AF-A0A9W9T7F2-F1
#
_cell.length_a   1.000
_cell.length_b   1.000
_cell.length_c   1.000
_cell.angle_alpha   90.00
_cell.angle_beta   90.00
_cell.angle_gamma   90.00
#
_symmetry.space_group_name_H-M   'P 1'
#
loop_
_entity.id
_entity.type
_entity.pdbx_description
1 polymer ?
#
loop_
_entity_poly.entity_id
_entity_poly.type
_entity_poly.pdbx_seq_one_letter_code
_entity_poly.pdbx_strand_id
1 'polypeptide(L)'
;MAHFPFRRKKPTDVENTKENLFKRYDGKHHRSSGMRFQRPSAANLETIENRMLELEDAHGYGKKKYLNPDGDEDHEKYTDLDTYYSTTKGYPRRLVVQATPEVHNNRSDHRHRPWGRRHIRGRVPFVITLAELCLNPFGFYRFDGVRVDKHEEDDMARRQENLVLRIIKQILHWITSILLTLTLSWIIPLVLSSEVCTAPWDDDGSAEHYDKYQNVYWHWPKHAINVLDQSPNNDRPQSNIASLTIPRRLVVKDQTTNQWTPKKTKDIRDKKTDMLQPYIFLSFSRANYIDKSNEELRTMFYEVAERMLQHENLHRDPQDPPLEAFWVDLDCVSSDKSIPAGQVQSKCTRDVNTISDAVRCAKRVYIVLPTESGRDKRIWGERIWTFPEVLLAANKLRYCFTHSTSMTSFTPHEFTLNDMYDSFWSEPKPTSSGLDGDQQLQQENPIGHLIKHYTNSVQLSELQLFTFAVQAMATQTTGIDTRGYTTKDMAYAAMGLFSYRLTPNDSDNVFQAIARLSLVNDSNQLLERLLCLSPNPRKSPVETLPGSGPAGSETILHNIAEQDQYGSHLWDIKPLCDVVGVGDDLYEPTVIVDRCRGIPIRWKDFPRLTYTKNVNGFSATISRGIVYRGTVFIASGFAIFLSAIALSLSLVNLGGKETQATSDVLDVLRTRIIPQYLIAIGLYFGVALVISWFSPWAVRKLCSDSVQGCSSQIVGFEGTMPLHDLEKIIYGNFNTRLSYTASSTVFSERLREANLRLSKEPDDRNHWENEFKRLRLPNTHRLFTLVDTGNMTVSVISAERPPVVALICGREGGMLRVLLCSWRFEKNCLYREGVIRMRSSIEDQATQNDWLKISLASQGDVNRTRVSHLKAEAKKRQPQSPTYTYPFPSSSTERLSPPSAAKNARGM
;
A
#
# COMPACT_ATOMS: atom_id res chain seq x y z
N MET A 1 -58.98 -17.34 27.96
CA MET A 1 -57.51 -17.31 27.99
C MET A 1 -56.99 -17.76 26.63
N ALA A 2 -56.69 -16.83 25.73
CA ALA A 2 -56.11 -17.12 24.42
C ALA A 2 -54.71 -16.49 24.37
N HIS A 3 -53.70 -17.34 24.19
CA HIS A 3 -52.31 -16.92 23.99
C HIS A 3 -52.20 -16.11 22.70
N PHE A 4 -51.99 -14.80 22.83
CA PHE A 4 -51.49 -13.99 21.72
C PHE A 4 -50.04 -14.38 21.41
N PRO A 5 -49.66 -14.65 20.16
CA PRO A 5 -48.28 -14.89 19.81
C PRO A 5 -47.51 -13.59 19.99
N PHE A 6 -46.45 -13.63 20.81
CA PHE A 6 -45.48 -12.54 20.94
C PHE A 6 -45.01 -12.11 19.54
N ARG A 7 -45.42 -10.92 19.12
CA ARG A 7 -44.94 -10.24 17.93
C ARG A 7 -43.44 -10.01 18.13
N ARG A 8 -42.58 -10.89 17.60
CA ARG A 8 -41.12 -10.69 17.61
C ARG A 8 -40.83 -9.30 17.02
N LYS A 9 -40.18 -8.43 17.80
CA LYS A 9 -39.68 -7.14 17.30
C LYS A 9 -38.84 -7.40 16.05
N LYS A 10 -39.04 -6.61 14.99
CA LYS A 10 -38.16 -6.67 13.81
C LYS A 10 -36.73 -6.36 14.28
N PRO A 11 -35.73 -7.18 13.93
CA PRO A 11 -34.36 -6.95 14.35
C PRO A 11 -33.86 -5.62 13.78
N THR A 12 -33.10 -4.89 14.60
CA THR A 12 -32.49 -3.63 14.19
C THR A 12 -31.36 -3.87 13.17
N ASP A 13 -31.02 -2.88 12.34
CA ASP A 13 -29.93 -3.03 11.35
C ASP A 13 -28.58 -3.38 11.99
N VAL A 14 -28.38 -2.95 13.24
CA VAL A 14 -27.22 -3.30 14.08
C VAL A 14 -27.20 -4.81 14.38
N GLU A 15 -28.34 -5.37 14.81
CA GLU A 15 -28.48 -6.81 15.10
C GLU A 15 -28.28 -7.66 13.85
N ASN A 16 -28.91 -7.27 12.73
CA ASN A 16 -28.76 -7.96 11.43
C ASN A 16 -27.30 -7.95 10.96
N THR A 17 -26.61 -6.83 11.13
CA THR A 17 -25.20 -6.69 10.77
C THR A 17 -24.32 -7.58 11.64
N LYS A 18 -24.55 -7.57 12.95
CA LYS A 18 -23.84 -8.42 13.92
C LYS A 18 -24.05 -9.91 13.63
N GLU A 19 -25.29 -10.34 13.38
CA GLU A 19 -25.60 -11.72 13.00
C GLU A 19 -24.93 -12.12 11.69
N ASN A 20 -24.94 -11.23 10.68
CA ASN A 20 -24.22 -11.48 9.44
C ASN A 20 -22.71 -11.64 9.70
N LEU A 21 -22.09 -10.80 10.52
CA LEU A 21 -20.68 -10.96 10.90
C LEU A 21 -20.42 -12.34 11.54
N PHE A 22 -21.18 -12.75 12.56
CA PHE A 22 -21.03 -14.08 13.16
C PHE A 22 -21.17 -15.21 12.13
N LYS A 23 -22.13 -15.11 11.22
CA LYS A 23 -22.33 -16.08 10.14
C LYS A 23 -21.17 -16.11 9.14
N ARG A 24 -20.44 -15.00 8.97
CA ARG A 24 -19.30 -14.93 8.04
C ARG A 24 -17.99 -15.38 8.68
N TYR A 25 -17.86 -15.23 10.00
CA TYR A 25 -16.69 -15.62 10.79
C TYR A 25 -16.84 -17.00 11.47
N ASP A 26 -17.65 -17.90 10.88
CA ASP A 26 -17.96 -19.22 11.44
C ASP A 26 -16.81 -20.24 11.37
N GLY A 27 -15.72 -19.94 10.66
CA GLY A 27 -14.58 -20.85 10.44
C GLY A 27 -14.89 -22.11 9.63
N LYS A 28 -16.14 -22.29 9.18
CA LYS A 28 -16.62 -23.53 8.54
C LYS A 28 -16.30 -23.54 7.05
N HIS A 29 -16.27 -24.74 6.47
CA HIS A 29 -16.21 -24.88 5.03
C HIS A 29 -17.53 -24.46 4.39
N HIS A 30 -17.43 -23.70 3.32
CA HIS A 30 -18.57 -23.21 2.56
C HIS A 30 -18.39 -23.53 1.08
N ARG A 31 -19.52 -23.62 0.36
CA ARG A 31 -19.55 -23.76 -1.09
C ARG A 31 -20.26 -22.56 -1.70
N SER A 32 -19.62 -21.89 -2.67
CA SER A 32 -20.24 -20.84 -3.47
C SER A 32 -19.66 -20.85 -4.88
N SER A 33 -20.51 -20.62 -5.90
CA SER A 33 -20.09 -20.58 -7.30
C SER A 33 -19.28 -21.81 -7.74
N GLY A 34 -19.68 -23.02 -7.30
CA GLY A 34 -18.98 -24.27 -7.61
C GLY A 34 -17.64 -24.50 -6.89
N MET A 35 -17.24 -23.62 -5.96
CA MET A 35 -15.97 -23.70 -5.25
C MET A 35 -16.16 -23.98 -3.76
N ARG A 36 -15.30 -24.83 -3.18
CA ARG A 36 -15.20 -25.06 -1.73
C ARG A 36 -14.08 -24.18 -1.15
N PHE A 37 -14.38 -23.42 -0.11
CA PHE A 37 -13.41 -22.61 0.62
C PHE A 37 -13.72 -22.64 2.11
N GLN A 38 -12.74 -22.34 2.95
CA GLN A 38 -12.91 -22.15 4.38
C GLN A 38 -13.19 -20.68 4.67
N ARG A 39 -14.25 -20.40 5.42
CA ARG A 39 -14.51 -19.06 5.94
C ARG A 39 -13.50 -18.69 7.01
N PRO A 40 -13.28 -17.38 7.24
CA PRO A 40 -12.46 -16.97 8.35
C PRO A 40 -13.08 -17.38 9.69
N SER A 41 -12.23 -17.65 10.67
CA SER A 41 -12.65 -17.84 12.05
C SER A 41 -12.46 -16.51 12.78
N ALA A 42 -13.42 -16.08 13.58
CA ALA A 42 -13.15 -15.06 14.60
C ALA A 42 -12.11 -15.66 15.56
N ALA A 43 -10.91 -15.07 15.62
CA ALA A 43 -9.89 -15.53 16.55
C ALA A 43 -10.34 -15.27 18.00
N ASN A 44 -10.94 -14.10 18.25
CA ASN A 44 -11.48 -13.64 19.55
C ASN A 44 -12.79 -12.84 19.33
N LEU A 45 -13.65 -12.75 20.37
CA LEU A 45 -14.87 -11.92 20.37
C LEU A 45 -14.56 -10.44 20.04
N GLU A 46 -13.41 -9.96 20.51
CA GLU A 46 -12.88 -8.61 20.30
C GLU A 46 -12.75 -8.25 18.80
N THR A 47 -12.51 -9.24 17.93
CA THR A 47 -12.42 -8.99 16.48
C THR A 47 -13.75 -8.52 15.91
N ILE A 48 -14.85 -9.13 16.37
CA ILE A 48 -16.20 -8.77 15.95
C ILE A 48 -16.59 -7.41 16.54
N GLU A 49 -16.20 -7.13 17.79
CA GLU A 49 -16.43 -5.84 18.44
C GLU A 49 -15.69 -4.70 17.74
N ASN A 50 -14.40 -4.88 17.45
CA ASN A 50 -13.63 -3.90 16.66
C ASN A 50 -14.28 -3.67 15.29
N ARG A 51 -14.77 -4.73 14.63
CA ARG A 51 -15.47 -4.59 13.35
C ARG A 51 -16.81 -3.86 13.50
N MET A 52 -17.53 -4.06 14.59
CA MET A 52 -18.77 -3.32 14.87
C MET A 52 -18.49 -1.83 15.11
N LEU A 53 -17.41 -1.48 15.82
CA LEU A 53 -16.98 -0.09 16.01
C LEU A 53 -16.62 0.59 14.68
N GLU A 54 -15.91 -0.12 13.80
CA GLU A 54 -15.61 0.39 12.45
C GLU A 54 -16.88 0.70 11.65
N LEU A 55 -17.92 -0.13 11.80
CA LEU A 55 -19.20 0.07 11.13
C LEU A 55 -20.04 1.18 11.75
N GLU A 56 -19.88 1.43 13.05
CA GLU A 56 -20.53 2.55 13.74
C GLU A 56 -20.04 3.90 13.21
N ASP A 57 -18.72 4.07 13.10
CA ASP A 57 -18.07 5.27 12.56
C ASP A 57 -18.44 5.54 11.09
N ALA A 58 -18.52 4.48 10.28
CA ALA A 58 -18.92 4.59 8.88
C ALA A 58 -20.44 4.82 8.68
N HIS A 59 -21.21 5.00 9.76
CA HIS A 59 -22.69 5.00 9.76
C HIS A 59 -23.22 3.84 8.90
N GLY A 60 -22.66 2.67 9.16
CA GLY A 60 -22.53 1.56 8.22
C GLY A 60 -23.42 0.36 8.51
N TYR A 61 -24.41 0.49 9.40
CA TYR A 61 -25.32 -0.61 9.68
C TYR A 61 -26.18 -0.91 8.45
N GLY A 62 -26.29 -2.19 8.08
CA GLY A 62 -27.04 -2.64 6.91
C GLY A 62 -26.18 -2.86 5.66
N LYS A 63 -26.84 -2.96 4.50
CA LYS A 63 -26.16 -3.10 3.21
C LYS A 63 -25.82 -1.73 2.66
N LYS A 64 -24.62 -1.60 2.10
CA LYS A 64 -24.20 -0.41 1.36
C LYS A 64 -24.35 -0.65 -0.14
N LYS A 65 -24.79 0.39 -0.84
CA LYS A 65 -24.81 0.42 -2.30
C LYS A 65 -23.41 0.73 -2.83
N TYR A 66 -23.07 0.09 -3.93
CA TYR A 66 -21.87 0.38 -4.69
C TYR A 66 -22.27 1.02 -6.03
N LEU A 67 -21.59 2.11 -6.36
CA LEU A 67 -21.73 2.79 -7.64
C LEU A 67 -20.76 2.18 -8.64
N ASN A 68 -21.27 1.60 -9.71
CA ASN A 68 -20.45 0.96 -10.74
C ASN A 68 -19.70 2.03 -11.60
N PRO A 69 -18.77 1.62 -12.49
CA PRO A 69 -18.10 2.54 -13.41
C PRO A 69 -19.03 3.25 -14.40
N ASP A 70 -20.27 2.78 -14.57
CA ASP A 70 -21.28 3.40 -15.45
C ASP A 70 -22.15 4.43 -14.71
N GLY A 71 -22.03 4.52 -13.38
CA GLY A 71 -22.81 5.43 -12.54
C GLY A 71 -24.12 4.84 -11.98
N ASP A 72 -24.37 3.54 -12.14
CA ASP A 72 -25.56 2.85 -11.64
C ASP A 72 -25.35 2.25 -10.24
N GLU A 73 -26.42 2.28 -9.42
CA GLU A 73 -26.45 1.76 -8.04
C GLU A 73 -27.04 0.33 -7.94
N ASP A 74 -26.61 -0.59 -8.79
CA ASP A 74 -27.30 -1.88 -8.97
C ASP A 74 -26.97 -2.95 -7.91
N HIS A 75 -26.01 -2.71 -7.00
CA HIS A 75 -25.54 -3.74 -6.08
C HIS A 75 -25.45 -3.29 -4.62
N GLU A 76 -26.23 -3.97 -3.77
CA GLU A 76 -26.19 -3.82 -2.32
C GLU A 76 -25.43 -4.96 -1.64
N LYS A 77 -24.49 -4.61 -0.77
CA LYS A 77 -23.67 -5.58 -0.05
C LYS A 77 -23.36 -5.16 1.38
N TYR A 78 -23.32 -6.15 2.28
CA TYR A 78 -22.82 -5.94 3.63
C TYR A 78 -21.31 -5.72 3.62
N THR A 79 -20.89 -4.84 4.50
CA THR A 79 -19.52 -4.48 4.86
C THR A 79 -18.89 -5.56 5.76
N ASP A 80 -18.90 -6.81 5.29
CA ASP A 80 -18.57 -7.98 6.11
C ASP A 80 -17.09 -8.43 6.02
N LEU A 81 -16.71 -8.95 4.86
CA LEU A 81 -15.39 -9.49 4.55
C LEU A 81 -14.70 -8.66 3.47
N ASP A 82 -13.41 -8.91 3.26
CA ASP A 82 -12.67 -8.27 2.20
C ASP A 82 -13.23 -8.60 0.81
N THR A 83 -13.14 -7.61 -0.06
CA THR A 83 -13.76 -7.63 -1.38
C THR A 83 -12.77 -7.26 -2.46
N TYR A 84 -13.06 -7.69 -3.69
CA TYR A 84 -12.42 -7.20 -4.89
C TYR A 84 -13.49 -6.78 -5.90
N TYR A 85 -13.13 -5.84 -6.78
CA TYR A 85 -13.96 -5.45 -7.90
C TYR A 85 -13.88 -6.51 -8.99
N SER A 86 -15.01 -7.12 -9.35
CA SER A 86 -15.05 -8.18 -10.36
C SER A 86 -15.33 -7.58 -11.73
N THR A 87 -14.30 -7.39 -12.54
CA THR A 87 -14.37 -6.77 -13.87
C THR A 87 -15.32 -7.52 -14.82
N THR A 88 -15.32 -8.86 -14.77
CA THR A 88 -16.27 -9.70 -15.52
C THR A 88 -17.74 -9.58 -15.12
N LYS A 89 -18.03 -8.97 -13.96
CA LYS A 89 -19.39 -8.91 -13.39
C LYS A 89 -19.86 -7.49 -13.07
N GLY A 90 -18.97 -6.51 -13.00
CA GLY A 90 -19.29 -5.12 -12.71
C GLY A 90 -19.58 -4.79 -11.24
N TYR A 91 -19.41 -5.72 -10.29
CA TYR A 91 -19.79 -5.50 -8.88
C TYR A 91 -18.84 -6.14 -7.84
N PRO A 92 -18.87 -5.69 -6.57
CA PRO A 92 -17.97 -6.19 -5.52
C PRO A 92 -18.21 -7.65 -5.15
N ARG A 93 -17.19 -8.50 -5.28
CA ARG A 93 -17.21 -9.91 -4.84
C ARG A 93 -16.35 -10.14 -3.62
N ARG A 94 -16.69 -11.16 -2.82
CA ARG A 94 -15.92 -11.52 -1.62
C ARG A 94 -14.61 -12.17 -2.05
N LEU A 95 -13.53 -11.80 -1.35
CA LEU A 95 -12.20 -12.30 -1.65
C LEU A 95 -12.00 -13.72 -1.11
N VAL A 96 -11.48 -14.58 -1.98
CA VAL A 96 -11.06 -15.95 -1.66
C VAL A 96 -9.64 -16.11 -2.16
N VAL A 97 -8.76 -16.53 -1.26
CA VAL A 97 -7.31 -16.61 -1.47
C VAL A 97 -6.86 -18.07 -1.43
N GLN A 98 -6.04 -18.45 -2.41
CA GLN A 98 -5.30 -19.70 -2.39
C GLN A 98 -4.18 -19.63 -1.36
N ALA A 99 -3.98 -20.70 -0.61
CA ALA A 99 -2.93 -20.81 0.40
C ALA A 99 -2.15 -22.12 0.21
N THR A 100 -0.84 -22.07 0.48
CA THR A 100 0.02 -23.26 0.50
C THR A 100 -0.46 -24.26 1.55
N PRO A 101 -0.14 -25.56 1.42
CA PRO A 101 -0.57 -26.57 2.41
C PRO A 101 -0.12 -26.23 3.83
N GLU A 102 1.08 -25.67 3.97
CA GLU A 102 1.62 -25.19 5.23
C GLU A 102 0.72 -24.13 5.85
N VAL A 103 0.43 -23.05 5.12
CA VAL A 103 -0.38 -21.93 5.62
C VAL A 103 -1.85 -22.32 5.81
N HIS A 104 -2.39 -23.17 4.94
CA HIS A 104 -3.78 -23.62 5.03
C HIS A 104 -4.03 -24.47 6.27
N ASN A 105 -3.11 -25.38 6.58
CA ASN A 105 -3.22 -26.30 7.71
C ASN A 105 -2.70 -25.71 9.02
N ASN A 106 -1.93 -24.62 8.96
CA ASN A 106 -1.40 -23.95 10.12
C ASN A 106 -2.54 -23.32 10.96
N ARG A 107 -2.87 -24.00 12.07
CA ARG A 107 -3.85 -23.54 13.08
C ARG A 107 -3.23 -22.65 14.16
N SER A 108 -1.90 -22.57 14.26
CA SER A 108 -1.22 -21.74 15.28
C SER A 108 -1.04 -20.28 14.87
N ASP A 109 -1.33 -19.92 13.62
CA ASP A 109 -1.31 -18.52 13.19
C ASP A 109 -2.56 -17.77 13.63
N HIS A 110 -2.46 -17.08 14.78
CA HIS A 110 -3.52 -16.28 15.41
C HIS A 110 -3.82 -14.95 14.69
N ARG A 111 -3.11 -14.59 13.61
CA ARG A 111 -3.35 -13.33 12.91
C ARG A 111 -4.73 -13.33 12.24
N HIS A 112 -5.45 -12.22 12.39
CA HIS A 112 -6.80 -12.06 11.87
C HIS A 112 -6.86 -12.13 10.33
N ARG A 113 -7.81 -12.91 9.77
CA ARG A 113 -8.01 -13.08 8.32
C ARG A 113 -9.41 -12.66 7.92
N PRO A 114 -9.61 -11.51 7.28
CA PRO A 114 -10.93 -11.09 6.79
C PRO A 114 -11.33 -11.66 5.41
N TRP A 115 -10.70 -12.75 4.94
CA TRP A 115 -10.99 -13.39 3.65
C TRP A 115 -11.15 -14.91 3.76
N GLY A 116 -11.76 -15.52 2.74
CA GLY A 116 -11.88 -16.98 2.65
C GLY A 116 -10.60 -17.63 2.14
N ARG A 117 -10.27 -18.84 2.62
CA ARG A 117 -9.07 -19.58 2.20
C ARG A 117 -9.39 -20.85 1.45
N ARG A 118 -8.53 -21.25 0.53
CA ARG A 118 -8.62 -22.55 -0.15
C ARG A 118 -7.22 -23.09 -0.50
N HIS A 119 -7.11 -24.38 -0.78
CA HIS A 119 -5.86 -24.93 -1.31
C HIS A 119 -5.52 -24.40 -2.70
N ILE A 120 -4.23 -24.23 -2.95
CA ILE A 120 -3.71 -24.01 -4.29
C ILE A 120 -4.22 -25.13 -5.22
N ARG A 121 -4.68 -24.73 -6.42
CA ARG A 121 -5.21 -25.62 -7.44
C ARG A 121 -5.03 -24.95 -8.80
N GLY A 122 -4.46 -25.70 -9.73
CA GLY A 122 -4.38 -25.36 -11.14
C GLY A 122 -5.52 -25.91 -11.97
N ARG A 123 -5.74 -25.32 -13.15
CA ARG A 123 -6.62 -25.85 -14.20
C ARG A 123 -5.79 -26.20 -15.42
N VAL A 124 -5.00 -27.27 -15.29
CA VAL A 124 -4.20 -27.79 -16.40
C VAL A 124 -5.14 -28.41 -17.45
N PRO A 125 -4.93 -28.14 -18.75
CA PRO A 125 -5.66 -28.80 -19.83
C PRO A 125 -5.55 -30.33 -19.73
N PHE A 126 -6.67 -31.03 -19.90
CA PHE A 126 -6.72 -32.50 -19.79
C PHE A 126 -5.70 -33.20 -20.68
N VAL A 127 -5.52 -32.71 -21.90
CA VAL A 127 -4.56 -33.26 -22.88
C VAL A 127 -3.12 -33.24 -22.36
N ILE A 128 -2.73 -32.20 -21.61
CA ILE A 128 -1.39 -32.10 -21.00
C ILE A 128 -1.29 -33.05 -19.81
N THR A 129 -2.31 -33.09 -18.95
CA THR A 129 -2.35 -34.03 -17.82
C THR A 129 -2.25 -35.48 -18.29
N LEU A 130 -2.94 -35.83 -19.39
CA LEU A 130 -2.89 -37.15 -19.98
C LEU A 130 -1.51 -37.44 -20.61
N ALA A 131 -0.92 -36.46 -21.29
CA ALA A 131 0.41 -36.60 -21.86
C ALA A 131 1.48 -36.83 -20.76
N GLU A 132 1.43 -36.06 -19.68
CA GLU A 132 2.34 -36.23 -18.55
C GLU A 132 2.06 -37.51 -17.75
N LEU A 133 0.80 -37.97 -17.66
CA LEU A 133 0.50 -39.29 -17.09
C LEU A 133 1.12 -40.43 -17.92
N CYS A 134 1.11 -40.30 -19.25
CA CYS A 134 1.71 -41.29 -20.14
C CYS A 134 3.24 -41.27 -20.05
N LEU A 135 3.85 -40.08 -20.03
CA LEU A 135 5.30 -39.92 -20.07
C LEU A 135 5.97 -40.05 -18.70
N ASN A 136 5.38 -39.45 -17.67
CA ASN A 136 5.90 -39.42 -16.30
C ASN A 136 4.84 -39.82 -15.26
N PRO A 137 4.37 -41.09 -15.24
CA PRO A 137 3.25 -41.52 -14.40
C PRO A 137 3.48 -41.36 -12.89
N PHE A 138 4.74 -41.36 -12.46
CA PHE A 138 5.12 -41.22 -11.05
C PHE A 138 5.56 -39.80 -10.67
N GLY A 139 5.62 -38.86 -11.63
CA GLY A 139 5.98 -37.47 -11.39
C GLY A 139 7.41 -37.25 -10.89
N PHE A 140 8.35 -38.15 -11.22
CA PHE A 140 9.73 -38.03 -10.75
C PHE A 140 10.44 -36.86 -11.44
N TYR A 141 11.17 -36.06 -10.65
CA TYR A 141 11.95 -34.89 -11.08
C TYR A 141 12.88 -35.18 -12.27
N ARG A 142 13.55 -36.33 -12.27
CA ARG A 142 14.50 -36.75 -13.32
C ARG A 142 13.86 -36.91 -14.71
N PHE A 143 12.57 -37.20 -14.78
CA PHE A 143 11.85 -37.38 -16.05
C PHE A 143 11.07 -36.12 -16.46
N ASP A 144 11.32 -34.99 -15.81
CA ASP A 144 10.84 -33.67 -16.22
C ASP A 144 11.61 -33.17 -17.47
N GLY A 145 11.09 -32.17 -18.19
CA GLY A 145 11.42 -31.97 -19.62
C GLY A 145 12.71 -31.19 -19.86
N VAL A 146 13.55 -31.08 -18.84
CA VAL A 146 14.74 -30.25 -18.79
C VAL A 146 15.92 -31.02 -19.42
N ARG A 147 16.63 -30.40 -20.37
CA ARG A 147 17.96 -30.89 -20.79
C ARG A 147 18.92 -30.68 -19.63
N VAL A 148 19.34 -31.79 -19.04
CA VAL A 148 20.16 -31.86 -17.83
C VAL A 148 21.56 -31.32 -18.12
N ASP A 149 21.84 -30.07 -17.74
CA ASP A 149 23.23 -29.55 -17.69
C ASP A 149 23.59 -28.91 -16.34
N LYS A 150 22.64 -28.66 -15.42
CA LYS A 150 22.94 -27.96 -14.14
C LYS A 150 22.37 -28.55 -12.85
N HIS A 151 21.33 -29.39 -12.91
CA HIS A 151 20.74 -29.97 -11.69
C HIS A 151 21.39 -31.28 -11.24
N GLU A 152 22.30 -31.87 -12.03
CA GLU A 152 22.99 -33.09 -11.61
C GLU A 152 24.01 -32.87 -10.50
N GLU A 153 24.62 -31.69 -10.37
CA GLU A 153 25.57 -31.40 -9.29
C GLU A 153 24.88 -31.22 -7.92
N ASP A 154 23.69 -30.61 -7.87
CA ASP A 154 22.97 -30.37 -6.60
C ASP A 154 22.23 -31.63 -6.09
N ASP A 155 21.71 -32.48 -6.98
CA ASP A 155 21.07 -33.75 -6.62
C ASP A 155 22.09 -34.81 -6.16
N MET A 156 23.36 -34.70 -6.56
CA MET A 156 24.45 -35.55 -6.08
C MET A 156 24.76 -35.33 -4.59
N ALA A 157 24.44 -34.16 -4.04
CA ALA A 157 24.79 -33.79 -2.67
C ALA A 157 23.72 -34.13 -1.61
N ARG A 158 22.44 -34.34 -1.98
CA ARG A 158 21.33 -34.32 -1.00
C ARG A 158 20.68 -35.65 -0.60
N ARG A 159 20.95 -36.79 -1.24
CA ARG A 159 20.30 -38.06 -0.82
C ARG A 159 21.17 -39.30 -0.93
N GLN A 160 21.45 -39.88 0.24
CA GLN A 160 21.90 -41.26 0.44
C GLN A 160 20.78 -42.26 0.10
N GLU A 161 20.24 -42.23 -1.12
CA GLU A 161 19.30 -43.28 -1.59
C GLU A 161 20.09 -44.51 -2.08
N ASN A 162 19.69 -45.69 -1.63
CA ASN A 162 20.29 -46.96 -2.07
C ASN A 162 20.19 -47.10 -3.59
N LEU A 163 21.33 -47.30 -4.25
CA LEU A 163 21.47 -47.37 -5.71
C LEU A 163 20.53 -48.39 -6.37
N VAL A 164 20.27 -49.51 -5.69
CA VAL A 164 19.31 -50.55 -6.09
C VAL A 164 17.87 -50.02 -6.17
N LEU A 165 17.44 -49.23 -5.19
CA LEU A 165 16.08 -48.65 -5.17
C LEU A 165 15.88 -47.67 -6.33
N ARG A 166 16.94 -46.97 -6.73
CA ARG A 166 16.95 -46.05 -7.88
C ARG A 166 16.72 -46.80 -9.20
N ILE A 167 17.42 -47.92 -9.39
CA ILE A 167 17.30 -48.77 -10.59
C ILE A 167 15.90 -49.38 -10.67
N ILE A 168 15.36 -49.90 -9.56
CA ILE A 168 14.01 -50.49 -9.54
C ILE A 168 12.94 -49.44 -9.89
N LYS A 169 13.00 -48.25 -9.28
CA LYS A 169 12.09 -47.13 -9.61
C LYS A 169 12.16 -46.76 -11.09
N GLN A 170 13.36 -46.77 -11.68
CA GLN A 170 13.58 -46.44 -13.09
C GLN A 170 12.97 -47.50 -14.02
N ILE A 171 13.22 -48.79 -13.78
CA ILE A 171 12.63 -49.87 -14.58
C ILE A 171 11.10 -49.83 -14.49
N LEU A 172 10.55 -49.67 -13.28
CA LEU A 172 9.11 -49.58 -13.06
C LEU A 172 8.50 -48.38 -13.82
N HIS A 173 9.17 -47.23 -13.80
CA HIS A 173 8.75 -46.05 -14.55
C HIS A 173 8.70 -46.30 -16.06
N TRP A 174 9.75 -46.86 -16.66
CA TRP A 174 9.78 -47.13 -18.09
C TRP A 174 8.69 -48.12 -18.52
N ILE A 175 8.52 -49.23 -17.77
CA ILE A 175 7.48 -50.23 -18.07
C ILE A 175 6.09 -49.61 -17.99
N THR A 176 5.80 -48.85 -16.93
CA THR A 176 4.49 -48.22 -16.74
C THR A 176 4.22 -47.10 -17.76
N SER A 177 5.23 -46.29 -18.08
CA SER A 177 5.16 -45.26 -19.13
C SER A 177 4.86 -45.87 -20.51
N ILE A 178 5.56 -46.94 -20.89
CA ILE A 178 5.29 -47.66 -22.15
C ILE A 178 3.88 -48.26 -22.16
N LEU A 179 3.45 -48.89 -21.07
CA LEU A 179 2.11 -49.46 -20.98
C LEU A 179 1.01 -48.38 -21.10
N LEU A 180 1.17 -47.25 -20.41
CA LEU A 180 0.22 -46.15 -20.44
C LEU A 180 0.19 -45.42 -21.79
N THR A 181 1.34 -45.21 -22.42
CA THR A 181 1.41 -44.64 -23.78
C THR A 181 0.72 -45.55 -24.81
N LEU A 182 0.93 -46.87 -24.76
CA LEU A 182 0.27 -47.80 -25.68
C LEU A 182 -1.25 -47.86 -25.49
N THR A 183 -1.73 -47.74 -24.25
CA THR A 183 -3.16 -47.92 -23.90
C THR A 183 -3.98 -46.63 -23.94
N LEU A 184 -3.41 -45.49 -23.55
CA LEU A 184 -4.14 -44.24 -23.35
C LEU A 184 -3.87 -43.17 -24.41
N SER A 185 -2.79 -43.30 -25.20
CA SER A 185 -2.36 -42.18 -26.04
C SER A 185 -3.33 -41.81 -27.18
N TRP A 186 -4.08 -42.78 -27.70
CA TRP A 186 -5.11 -42.56 -28.73
C TRP A 186 -6.26 -41.64 -28.27
N ILE A 187 -6.45 -41.47 -26.96
CA ILE A 187 -7.44 -40.56 -26.38
C ILE A 187 -7.09 -39.10 -26.68
N ILE A 188 -5.81 -38.76 -26.81
CA ILE A 188 -5.37 -37.38 -27.11
C ILE A 188 -5.92 -36.88 -28.46
N PRO A 189 -5.60 -37.52 -29.61
CA PRO A 189 -6.13 -37.09 -30.89
C PRO A 189 -7.65 -37.26 -31.00
N LEU A 190 -8.26 -38.22 -30.29
CA LEU A 190 -9.72 -38.39 -30.21
C LEU A 190 -10.41 -37.17 -29.57
N VAL A 191 -9.94 -36.76 -28.40
CA VAL A 191 -10.51 -35.64 -27.64
C VAL A 191 -10.31 -34.31 -28.39
N LEU A 192 -9.20 -34.17 -29.12
CA LEU A 192 -8.98 -33.02 -30.01
C LEU A 192 -9.87 -33.07 -31.26
N SER A 193 -10.10 -34.26 -31.84
CA SER A 193 -10.92 -34.42 -33.07
C SER A 193 -12.40 -34.19 -32.86
N SER A 194 -12.90 -34.47 -31.66
CA SER A 194 -14.30 -34.34 -31.30
C SER A 194 -14.66 -32.94 -30.80
N GLU A 195 -13.69 -32.01 -30.81
CA GLU A 195 -13.79 -30.67 -30.21
C GLU A 195 -14.23 -30.65 -28.73
N VAL A 196 -14.27 -31.82 -28.07
CA VAL A 196 -14.66 -31.99 -26.66
C VAL A 196 -13.73 -31.20 -25.75
N CYS A 197 -12.47 -31.01 -26.16
CA CYS A 197 -11.56 -30.06 -25.55
C CYS A 197 -10.97 -29.13 -26.62
N THR A 198 -11.04 -27.83 -26.37
CA THR A 198 -10.25 -26.85 -27.12
C THR A 198 -8.76 -27.16 -27.01
N ALA A 199 -8.02 -27.03 -28.11
CA ALA A 199 -6.57 -27.15 -28.09
C ALA A 199 -6.00 -26.17 -27.05
N PRO A 200 -4.96 -26.56 -26.28
CA PRO A 200 -4.41 -25.69 -25.25
C PRO A 200 -3.54 -24.56 -25.83
N TRP A 201 -3.32 -24.53 -27.13
CA TRP A 201 -2.48 -23.56 -27.82
C TRP A 201 -3.29 -22.68 -28.77
N ASP A 202 -2.84 -21.44 -28.96
CA ASP A 202 -3.44 -20.48 -29.89
C ASP A 202 -2.68 -20.46 -31.23
N ASP A 203 -3.40 -20.27 -32.34
CA ASP A 203 -2.86 -20.22 -33.70
C ASP A 203 -2.33 -18.83 -34.08
N ASP A 204 -2.82 -17.77 -33.43
CA ASP A 204 -2.59 -16.37 -33.85
C ASP A 204 -1.24 -15.79 -33.36
N GLY A 205 -0.51 -16.51 -32.51
CA GLY A 205 0.85 -16.15 -32.07
C GLY A 205 0.98 -14.89 -31.20
N SER A 206 -0.09 -14.11 -31.03
CA SER A 206 -0.13 -12.94 -30.14
C SER A 206 -0.38 -13.36 -28.69
N ALA A 207 0.44 -12.87 -27.75
CA ALA A 207 0.14 -13.01 -26.33
C ALA A 207 -1.11 -12.21 -25.97
N GLU A 208 -2.07 -12.85 -25.29
CA GLU A 208 -3.25 -12.16 -24.75
C GLU A 208 -2.82 -11.04 -23.78
N HIS A 209 -3.49 -9.90 -23.86
CA HIS A 209 -3.30 -8.79 -22.92
C HIS A 209 -3.80 -9.18 -21.52
N TYR A 210 -3.34 -8.46 -20.49
CA TYR A 210 -3.85 -8.68 -19.14
C TYR A 210 -5.36 -8.39 -19.06
N ASP A 211 -6.04 -9.11 -18.15
CA ASP A 211 -7.45 -8.89 -17.85
C ASP A 211 -7.74 -7.40 -17.61
N LYS A 212 -8.78 -6.86 -18.24
CA LYS A 212 -9.13 -5.44 -18.08
C LYS A 212 -9.56 -5.12 -16.66
N TYR A 213 -8.98 -4.07 -16.07
CA TYR A 213 -9.44 -3.45 -14.82
C TYR A 213 -9.98 -2.05 -15.11
N GLN A 214 -11.25 -1.82 -14.76
CA GLN A 214 -11.94 -0.55 -14.93
C GLN A 214 -12.74 -0.26 -13.66
N ASN A 215 -12.32 0.72 -12.88
CA ASN A 215 -13.03 1.21 -11.71
C ASN A 215 -12.93 2.73 -11.67
N VAL A 216 -13.97 3.41 -11.21
CA VAL A 216 -14.05 4.89 -11.21
C VAL A 216 -14.60 5.37 -9.88
N TYR A 217 -13.97 6.40 -9.31
CA TYR A 217 -14.44 7.09 -8.12
C TYR A 217 -15.23 8.36 -8.50
N TRP A 218 -16.52 8.35 -8.20
CA TRP A 218 -17.45 9.40 -8.64
C TRP A 218 -17.62 10.60 -7.71
N HIS A 219 -17.07 10.55 -6.49
CA HIS A 219 -17.28 11.67 -5.55
C HIS A 219 -16.21 12.74 -5.75
N TRP A 220 -16.61 13.99 -5.58
CA TRP A 220 -15.69 15.13 -5.66
C TRP A 220 -14.56 15.02 -4.63
N PRO A 221 -13.31 15.37 -5.00
CA PRO A 221 -12.25 15.61 -4.03
C PRO A 221 -12.63 16.76 -3.08
N LYS A 222 -12.05 16.74 -1.88
CA LYS A 222 -12.13 17.87 -0.95
C LYS A 222 -11.42 19.10 -1.53
N HIS A 223 -10.22 18.85 -2.06
CA HIS A 223 -9.34 19.83 -2.66
C HIS A 223 -8.85 19.29 -4.01
N ALA A 224 -9.18 19.94 -5.12
CA ALA A 224 -8.72 19.56 -6.47
C ALA A 224 -7.73 20.57 -7.06
N ILE A 225 -6.82 20.11 -7.92
CA ILE A 225 -5.88 21.00 -8.63
C ILE A 225 -6.65 22.01 -9.50
N ASN A 226 -7.58 21.51 -10.31
CA ASN A 226 -8.43 22.36 -11.13
C ASN A 226 -9.69 22.75 -10.35
N VAL A 227 -10.10 24.02 -10.43
CA VAL A 227 -11.33 24.50 -9.79
C VAL A 227 -12.56 23.77 -10.35
N LEU A 228 -12.54 23.36 -11.62
CA LEU A 228 -13.64 22.60 -12.24
C LEU A 228 -13.80 21.18 -11.67
N ASP A 229 -12.74 20.62 -11.09
CA ASP A 229 -12.76 19.30 -10.45
C ASP A 229 -13.10 19.40 -8.96
N GLN A 230 -13.35 20.61 -8.44
CA GLN A 230 -13.82 20.82 -7.07
C GLN A 230 -15.33 20.63 -6.98
N SER A 231 -15.80 20.30 -5.78
CA SER A 231 -17.24 20.26 -5.50
C SER A 231 -17.89 21.61 -5.87
N PRO A 232 -19.05 21.62 -6.56
CA PRO A 232 -19.74 22.85 -6.96
C PRO A 232 -20.12 23.80 -5.82
N ASN A 233 -20.03 23.36 -4.56
CA ASN A 233 -20.27 24.18 -3.38
C ASN A 233 -19.01 24.97 -2.93
N ASN A 234 -17.86 24.73 -3.56
CA ASN A 234 -16.58 25.33 -3.21
C ASN A 234 -15.90 25.94 -4.44
N ASP A 235 -16.28 27.18 -4.77
CA ASP A 235 -15.71 27.91 -5.92
C ASP A 235 -14.42 28.69 -5.57
N ARG A 236 -13.88 28.52 -4.36
CA ARG A 236 -12.75 29.33 -3.90
C ARG A 236 -11.43 28.77 -4.42
N PRO A 237 -10.55 29.60 -5.01
CA PRO A 237 -9.22 29.15 -5.39
C PRO A 237 -8.44 28.69 -4.15
N GLN A 238 -7.65 27.64 -4.32
CA GLN A 238 -6.87 27.07 -3.21
C GLN A 238 -5.70 27.95 -2.79
N SER A 239 -5.24 28.81 -3.69
CA SER A 239 -4.06 29.65 -3.54
C SER A 239 -4.38 31.11 -3.85
N ASN A 240 -3.71 32.01 -3.12
CA ASN A 240 -3.64 33.42 -3.51
C ASN A 240 -2.23 33.69 -4.07
N ILE A 241 -2.16 34.29 -5.26
CA ILE A 241 -0.90 34.80 -5.82
C ILE A 241 -0.37 35.88 -4.88
N ALA A 242 0.92 35.77 -4.55
CA ALA A 242 1.59 36.43 -3.44
C ALA A 242 1.34 37.95 -3.36
N SER A 243 0.60 38.38 -2.34
CA SER A 243 0.89 39.62 -1.63
C SER A 243 1.34 39.23 -0.22
N LEU A 244 2.54 39.65 0.19
CA LEU A 244 3.00 39.51 1.58
C LEU A 244 1.89 39.96 2.51
N THR A 245 1.40 39.07 3.37
CA THR A 245 0.32 39.45 4.28
C THR A 245 0.92 40.27 5.41
N ILE A 246 0.51 41.53 5.45
CA ILE A 246 0.91 42.44 6.53
C ILE A 246 0.27 41.94 7.83
N PRO A 247 1.02 41.88 8.96
CA PRO A 247 0.49 41.43 10.24
C PRO A 247 -0.74 42.25 10.62
N ARG A 248 -1.75 41.64 11.24
CA ARG A 248 -3.02 42.32 11.57
C ARG A 248 -2.93 43.26 12.77
N ARG A 249 -1.95 43.04 13.65
CA ARG A 249 -1.71 43.84 14.86
C ARG A 249 -0.21 44.06 15.05
N LEU A 250 0.12 45.18 15.67
CA LEU A 250 1.43 45.50 16.21
C LEU A 250 1.25 46.11 17.60
N VAL A 251 2.25 45.96 18.46
CA VAL A 251 2.30 46.61 19.77
C VAL A 251 2.99 47.96 19.59
N VAL A 252 2.28 49.03 19.96
CA VAL A 252 2.74 50.42 19.83
C VAL A 252 2.48 51.15 21.14
N LYS A 253 3.35 52.11 21.45
CA LYS A 253 3.18 52.97 22.63
C LYS A 253 2.00 53.92 22.41
N ASP A 254 1.03 53.90 23.32
CA ASP A 254 -0.12 54.76 23.21
C ASP A 254 0.24 56.20 23.63
N GLN A 255 -0.12 57.19 22.81
CA GLN A 255 0.34 58.58 22.98
C GLN A 255 -0.27 59.26 24.22
N THR A 256 -1.41 58.77 24.72
CA THR A 256 -2.12 59.33 25.86
C THR A 256 -1.71 58.69 27.19
N THR A 257 -1.51 57.37 27.21
CA THR A 257 -1.21 56.61 28.43
C THR A 257 0.28 56.26 28.58
N ASN A 258 1.07 56.46 27.52
CA ASN A 258 2.48 56.06 27.43
C ASN A 258 2.72 54.56 27.70
N GLN A 259 1.67 53.73 27.58
CA GLN A 259 1.72 52.28 27.79
C GLN A 259 1.71 51.54 26.45
N TRP A 260 2.32 50.35 26.42
CA TRP A 260 2.34 49.47 25.25
C TRP A 260 0.98 48.81 25.05
N THR A 261 0.36 49.02 23.89
CA THR A 261 -0.95 48.46 23.57
C THR A 261 -0.98 47.83 22.17
N PRO A 262 -1.65 46.68 21.99
CA PRO A 262 -1.82 46.07 20.68
C PRO A 262 -2.85 46.84 19.85
N LYS A 263 -2.42 47.46 18.75
CA LYS A 263 -3.29 48.20 17.81
C LYS A 263 -3.39 47.44 16.48
N LYS A 264 -4.52 47.60 15.78
CA LYS A 264 -4.67 46.98 14.45
C LYS A 264 -3.81 47.73 13.45
N THR A 265 -3.15 46.99 12.59
CA THR A 265 -2.21 47.55 11.62
C THR A 265 -2.85 48.51 10.63
N LYS A 266 -4.13 48.30 10.29
CA LYS A 266 -4.91 49.22 9.45
C LYS A 266 -5.00 50.64 10.03
N ASP A 267 -4.95 50.75 11.36
CA ASP A 267 -5.12 52.01 12.08
C ASP A 267 -3.76 52.73 12.28
N ILE A 268 -2.64 52.01 12.11
CA ILE A 268 -1.26 52.47 12.33
C ILE A 268 -0.59 52.92 11.02
N ARG A 269 -1.14 52.53 9.86
CA ARG A 269 -0.58 52.92 8.57
C ARG A 269 -0.54 54.43 8.41
N ASP A 270 0.56 54.91 7.83
CA ASP A 270 0.69 56.32 7.52
C ASP A 270 -0.38 56.69 6.48
N LYS A 271 -1.24 57.65 6.81
CA LYS A 271 -2.35 58.11 5.96
C LYS A 271 -1.88 58.67 4.61
N LYS A 272 -0.62 59.11 4.51
CA LYS A 272 -0.06 59.70 3.28
C LYS A 272 0.57 58.67 2.35
N THR A 273 1.24 57.66 2.90
CA THR A 273 2.01 56.68 2.13
C THR A 273 1.36 55.29 2.08
N ASP A 274 0.33 55.04 2.91
CA ASP A 274 -0.27 53.73 3.19
C ASP A 274 0.74 52.64 3.61
N MET A 275 1.97 53.06 3.96
CA MET A 275 3.05 52.17 4.37
C MET A 275 2.93 51.84 5.85
N LEU A 276 3.33 50.62 6.19
CA LEU A 276 3.44 50.17 7.57
C LEU A 276 4.75 50.68 8.20
N GLN A 277 4.68 51.21 9.43
CA GLN A 277 5.86 51.56 10.21
C GLN A 277 6.77 50.33 10.44
N PRO A 278 8.10 50.46 10.34
CA PRO A 278 9.00 49.36 10.59
C PRO A 278 8.91 48.90 12.05
N TYR A 279 9.10 47.61 12.29
CA TYR A 279 9.02 47.02 13.62
C TYR A 279 10.08 45.95 13.83
N ILE A 280 10.33 45.63 15.10
CA ILE A 280 11.13 44.48 15.52
C ILE A 280 10.23 43.28 15.83
N PHE A 281 10.68 42.07 15.52
CA PHE A 281 9.99 40.83 15.84
C PHE A 281 10.64 40.17 17.04
N LEU A 282 9.85 39.84 18.07
CA LEU A 282 10.32 39.09 19.24
C LEU A 282 9.92 37.62 19.08
N SER A 283 10.92 36.74 18.98
CA SER A 283 10.75 35.28 18.99
C SER A 283 11.09 34.72 20.36
N PHE A 284 10.21 33.88 20.91
CA PHE A 284 10.49 33.11 22.13
C PHE A 284 9.79 31.74 22.07
N SER A 285 10.09 30.89 23.05
CA SER A 285 9.45 29.58 23.24
C SER A 285 8.74 29.58 24.59
N ARG A 286 7.49 29.11 24.63
CA ARG A 286 6.72 29.10 25.90
C ARG A 286 7.27 28.05 26.86
N ALA A 287 7.85 26.97 26.34
CA ALA A 287 8.51 25.94 27.12
C ALA A 287 9.73 26.45 27.91
N ASN A 288 10.32 27.59 27.53
CA ASN A 288 11.38 28.24 28.32
C ASN A 288 10.85 28.96 29.58
N TYR A 289 9.54 29.17 29.69
CA TYR A 289 8.91 29.99 30.73
C TYR A 289 7.67 29.32 31.37
N ILE A 290 7.71 28.00 31.54
CA ILE A 290 6.57 27.18 32.04
C ILE A 290 5.98 27.72 33.36
N ASP A 291 6.83 28.27 34.23
CA ASP A 291 6.44 28.72 35.57
C ASP A 291 5.85 30.15 35.61
N LYS A 292 5.77 30.84 34.46
CA LYS A 292 5.35 32.25 34.39
C LYS A 292 3.98 32.42 33.74
N SER A 293 3.17 33.31 34.32
CA SER A 293 1.86 33.66 33.77
C SER A 293 1.98 34.55 32.52
N ASN A 294 0.92 34.61 31.70
CA ASN A 294 0.91 35.48 30.51
C ASN A 294 1.14 36.97 30.86
N GLU A 295 0.68 37.45 32.02
CA GLU A 295 0.88 38.85 32.42
C GLU A 295 2.32 39.15 32.85
N GLU A 296 2.96 38.19 33.53
CA GLU A 296 4.39 38.29 33.87
C GLU A 296 5.25 38.27 32.60
N LEU A 297 4.91 37.43 31.63
CA LEU A 297 5.55 37.38 30.32
C LEU A 297 5.40 38.70 29.56
N ARG A 298 4.21 39.33 29.56
CA ARG A 298 4.01 40.65 28.93
C ARG A 298 4.95 41.69 29.48
N THR A 299 5.02 41.79 30.80
CA THR A 299 5.81 42.82 31.49
C THR A 299 7.28 42.68 31.11
N MET A 300 7.82 41.45 31.16
CA MET A 300 9.19 41.17 30.78
C MET A 300 9.48 41.44 29.29
N PHE A 301 8.60 41.00 28.39
CA PHE A 301 8.84 41.18 26.95
C PHE A 301 8.69 42.63 26.50
N TYR A 302 7.81 43.41 27.11
CA TYR A 302 7.69 44.85 26.83
C TYR A 302 8.96 45.60 27.27
N GLU A 303 9.50 45.23 28.43
CA GLU A 303 10.77 45.74 28.94
C GLU A 303 11.96 45.39 28.04
N VAL A 304 11.99 44.18 27.49
CA VAL A 304 13.01 43.77 26.51
C VAL A 304 12.82 44.52 25.19
N ALA A 305 11.57 44.62 24.71
CA ALA A 305 11.23 45.32 23.48
C ALA A 305 11.68 46.78 23.50
N GLU A 306 11.36 47.51 24.58
CA GLU A 306 11.71 48.93 24.72
C GLU A 306 13.23 49.15 24.65
N ARG A 307 14.01 48.28 25.31
CA ARG A 307 15.47 48.34 25.26
C ARG A 307 16.03 48.01 23.88
N MET A 308 15.47 47.03 23.19
CA MET A 308 15.92 46.66 21.83
C MET A 308 15.57 47.75 20.81
N LEU A 309 14.40 48.37 20.93
CA LEU A 309 14.01 49.53 20.12
C LEU A 309 14.97 50.71 20.34
N GLN A 310 15.32 51.00 21.59
CA GLN A 310 16.32 52.04 21.92
C GLN A 310 17.69 51.71 21.30
N HIS A 311 18.15 50.45 21.44
CA HIS A 311 19.42 50.02 20.85
C HIS A 311 19.46 50.20 19.34
N GLU A 312 18.43 49.75 18.61
CA GLU A 312 18.39 49.91 17.15
C GLU A 312 18.26 51.37 16.73
N ASN A 313 17.47 52.18 17.45
CA ASN A 313 17.32 53.60 17.13
C ASN A 313 18.61 54.40 17.40
N LEU A 314 19.46 53.97 18.33
CA LEU A 314 20.78 54.57 18.59
C LEU A 314 21.79 54.25 17.48
N HIS A 315 21.74 53.03 16.91
CA HIS A 315 22.67 52.55 15.88
C HIS A 315 22.10 52.61 14.46
N ARG A 316 20.99 53.32 14.28
CA ARG A 316 20.29 53.46 13.01
C ARG A 316 20.99 54.49 12.11
N ASP A 317 20.89 54.26 10.80
CA ASP A 317 21.24 55.29 9.81
C ASP A 317 20.30 56.50 9.96
N PRO A 318 20.81 57.75 10.03
CA PRO A 318 19.99 58.96 10.08
C PRO A 318 18.85 59.02 9.05
N GLN A 319 18.99 58.36 7.89
CA GLN A 319 17.98 58.34 6.82
C GLN A 319 16.83 57.36 7.03
N ASP A 320 17.01 56.30 7.82
CA ASP A 320 15.94 55.35 8.12
C ASP A 320 14.89 56.02 9.04
N PRO A 321 13.63 55.55 9.13
CA PRO A 321 12.67 56.03 10.13
C PRO A 321 12.87 55.34 11.51
N PRO A 322 12.45 55.98 12.63
CA PRO A 322 12.56 55.37 13.96
C PRO A 322 11.65 54.14 14.09
N LEU A 323 12.14 53.15 14.82
CA LEU A 323 11.39 51.96 15.21
C LEU A 323 10.58 52.28 16.47
N GLU A 324 9.25 52.24 16.36
CA GLU A 324 8.31 52.57 17.46
C GLU A 324 7.34 51.42 17.78
N ALA A 325 7.46 50.31 17.04
CA ALA A 325 6.55 49.18 17.12
C ALA A 325 7.31 47.86 17.23
N PHE A 326 6.68 46.87 17.87
CA PHE A 326 7.17 45.51 17.88
C PHE A 326 6.03 44.50 17.70
N TRP A 327 6.41 43.30 17.26
CA TRP A 327 5.51 42.16 17.12
C TRP A 327 5.89 41.08 18.13
N VAL A 328 4.92 40.59 18.88
CA VAL A 328 5.05 39.46 19.81
C VAL A 328 3.81 38.58 19.73
N ASP A 329 3.98 37.26 19.75
CA ASP A 329 2.89 36.31 19.53
C ASP A 329 1.75 36.46 20.57
N LEU A 330 2.10 36.84 21.81
CA LEU A 330 1.22 36.90 22.96
C LEU A 330 0.07 37.90 22.79
N ASP A 331 0.33 39.02 22.11
CA ASP A 331 -0.64 40.12 21.93
C ASP A 331 -1.02 40.35 20.45
N CYS A 332 -0.17 39.92 19.52
CA CYS A 332 -0.44 40.09 18.09
C CYS A 332 -1.30 38.95 17.52
N VAL A 333 -1.34 37.77 18.15
CA VAL A 333 -2.21 36.65 17.77
C VAL A 333 -3.54 36.73 18.51
N SER A 334 -4.65 36.65 17.78
CA SER A 334 -5.99 36.66 18.38
C SER A 334 -6.26 35.39 19.23
N SER A 335 -6.85 35.57 20.42
CA SER A 335 -7.36 34.46 21.26
C SER A 335 -8.68 33.86 20.75
N ASP A 336 -9.38 34.58 19.87
CA ASP A 336 -10.65 34.16 19.24
C ASP A 336 -10.47 32.97 18.28
N LYS A 337 -10.90 31.79 18.73
CA LYS A 337 -10.92 30.53 17.96
C LYS A 337 -12.27 30.25 17.28
N SER A 338 -13.25 31.13 17.41
CA SER A 338 -14.55 30.94 16.76
C SER A 338 -14.44 31.13 15.25
N ILE A 339 -15.18 30.31 14.48
CA ILE A 339 -15.27 30.41 13.02
C ILE A 339 -16.52 31.24 12.70
N PRO A 340 -16.38 32.44 12.10
CA PRO A 340 -17.53 33.24 11.69
C PRO A 340 -18.37 32.52 10.62
N ALA A 341 -19.69 32.72 10.62
CA ALA A 341 -20.58 32.15 9.60
C ALA A 341 -20.13 32.53 8.17
N GLY A 342 -20.01 31.54 7.28
CA GLY A 342 -19.54 31.71 5.89
C GLY A 342 -18.01 31.76 5.72
N GLN A 343 -17.24 31.64 6.80
CA GLN A 343 -15.78 31.52 6.78
C GLN A 343 -15.34 30.10 7.15
N VAL A 344 -14.17 29.70 6.66
CA VAL A 344 -13.60 28.36 6.84
C VAL A 344 -12.45 28.36 7.88
N GLN A 345 -12.12 29.55 8.41
CA GLN A 345 -10.98 29.75 9.29
C GLN A 345 -11.30 30.69 10.45
N SER A 346 -10.70 30.41 11.62
CA SER A 346 -10.69 31.32 12.76
C SER A 346 -9.71 32.48 12.58
N LYS A 347 -9.90 33.57 13.34
CA LYS A 347 -8.96 34.70 13.35
C LYS A 347 -7.60 34.29 13.94
N CYS A 348 -7.61 33.43 14.96
CA CYS A 348 -6.40 32.85 15.56
C CYS A 348 -5.58 32.10 14.51
N THR A 349 -6.19 31.14 13.80
CA THR A 349 -5.53 30.36 12.73
C THR A 349 -4.93 31.27 11.67
N ARG A 350 -5.65 32.33 11.28
CA ARG A 350 -5.14 33.31 10.33
C ARG A 350 -3.87 33.99 10.83
N ASP A 351 -3.88 34.50 12.05
CA ASP A 351 -2.76 35.26 12.60
C ASP A 351 -1.51 34.36 12.77
N VAL A 352 -1.70 33.13 13.25
CA VAL A 352 -0.63 32.11 13.39
C VAL A 352 0.01 31.79 12.03
N ASN A 353 -0.80 31.57 10.99
CA ASN A 353 -0.29 31.19 9.67
C ASN A 353 0.43 32.34 8.93
N THR A 354 0.34 33.56 9.45
CA THR A 354 1.03 34.75 8.90
C THR A 354 2.29 35.13 9.67
N ILE A 355 2.71 34.35 10.68
CA ILE A 355 3.93 34.62 11.46
C ILE A 355 5.16 34.74 10.56
N SER A 356 5.36 33.81 9.63
CA SER A 356 6.48 33.86 8.68
C SER A 356 6.48 35.12 7.81
N ASP A 357 5.31 35.64 7.43
CA ASP A 357 5.21 36.89 6.69
C ASP A 357 5.53 38.09 7.59
N ALA A 358 5.13 38.04 8.87
CA ALA A 358 5.51 39.04 9.86
C ALA A 358 7.04 39.07 10.11
N VAL A 359 7.72 37.93 10.05
CA VAL A 359 9.19 37.85 10.14
C VAL A 359 9.85 38.50 8.92
N ARG A 360 9.36 38.21 7.71
CA ARG A 360 9.90 38.79 6.46
C ARG A 360 9.81 40.31 6.45
N CYS A 361 8.67 40.84 6.92
CA CYS A 361 8.40 42.29 7.01
C CYS A 361 9.13 42.99 8.17
N ALA A 362 9.67 42.26 9.14
CA ALA A 362 10.40 42.85 10.25
C ALA A 362 11.75 43.43 9.81
N LYS A 363 12.15 44.55 10.44
CA LYS A 363 13.48 45.15 10.24
C LYS A 363 14.55 44.30 10.93
N ARG A 364 14.27 43.81 12.14
CA ARG A 364 15.13 42.94 12.96
C ARG A 364 14.32 41.86 13.67
N VAL A 365 14.96 40.74 13.96
CA VAL A 365 14.38 39.59 14.67
C VAL A 365 15.23 39.30 15.90
N TYR A 366 14.63 39.40 17.08
CA TYR A 366 15.28 39.12 18.36
C TYR A 366 14.78 37.82 18.96
N ILE A 367 15.71 36.89 19.20
CA ILE A 367 15.44 35.66 19.93
C ILE A 367 15.60 35.94 21.43
N VAL A 368 14.52 35.79 22.18
CA VAL A 368 14.46 36.08 23.61
C VAL A 368 14.58 34.78 24.39
N LEU A 369 15.68 34.64 25.15
CA LEU A 369 15.98 33.45 25.96
C LEU A 369 16.06 33.80 27.45
N PRO A 370 15.77 32.86 28.36
CA PRO A 370 15.91 33.10 29.80
C PRO A 370 17.39 33.22 30.22
N THR A 371 18.25 32.31 29.74
CA THR A 371 19.69 32.29 30.02
C THR A 371 20.51 31.89 28.78
N GLU A 372 21.84 31.98 28.87
CA GLU A 372 22.78 31.55 27.81
C GLU A 372 22.93 30.02 27.70
N SER A 373 22.24 29.25 28.55
CA SER A 373 22.40 27.80 28.59
C SER A 373 22.08 27.14 27.24
N GLY A 374 22.89 26.13 26.87
CA GLY A 374 22.64 25.34 25.66
C GLY A 374 21.29 24.59 25.69
N ARG A 375 20.75 24.34 26.89
CA ARG A 375 19.43 23.73 27.06
C ARG A 375 18.31 24.67 26.63
N ASP A 376 18.35 25.93 27.04
CA ASP A 376 17.32 26.92 26.69
C ASP A 376 17.33 27.26 25.19
N LYS A 377 18.52 27.25 24.58
CA LYS A 377 18.70 27.36 23.13
C LYS A 377 18.03 26.19 22.40
N ARG A 378 18.24 24.94 22.85
CA ARG A 378 17.60 23.76 22.25
C ARG A 378 16.08 23.75 22.41
N ILE A 379 15.56 24.06 23.59
CA ILE A 379 14.10 24.12 23.81
C ILE A 379 13.44 25.18 22.92
N TRP A 380 14.13 26.28 22.61
CA TRP A 380 13.67 27.23 21.60
C TRP A 380 13.74 26.64 20.18
N GLY A 381 14.84 25.96 19.84
CA GLY A 381 15.01 25.29 18.54
C GLY A 381 13.95 24.23 18.25
N GLU A 382 13.41 23.57 19.27
CA GLU A 382 12.35 22.55 19.16
C GLU A 382 10.97 23.09 18.74
N ARG A 383 10.76 24.42 18.72
CA ARG A 383 9.47 25.01 18.36
C ARG A 383 9.28 25.05 16.83
N ILE A 384 8.12 24.61 16.34
CA ILE A 384 7.78 24.49 14.90
C ILE A 384 8.14 25.76 14.08
N TRP A 385 7.83 26.94 14.61
CA TRP A 385 7.99 28.23 13.90
C TRP A 385 9.41 28.81 13.96
N THR A 386 10.27 28.34 14.86
CA THR A 386 11.60 28.96 15.05
C THR A 386 12.54 28.68 13.89
N PHE A 387 12.41 27.51 13.26
CA PHE A 387 13.21 27.18 12.09
C PHE A 387 12.85 28.05 10.86
N PRO A 388 11.58 28.20 10.44
CA PRO A 388 11.22 29.19 9.43
C PRO A 388 11.58 30.63 9.82
N GLU A 389 11.37 31.02 11.09
CA GLU A 389 11.75 32.35 11.60
C GLU A 389 13.23 32.64 11.32
N VAL A 390 14.12 31.69 11.58
CA VAL A 390 15.57 31.83 11.36
C VAL A 390 15.93 31.89 9.88
N LEU A 391 15.44 30.95 9.08
CA LEU A 391 15.75 30.91 7.65
C LEU A 391 15.28 32.18 6.92
N LEU A 392 14.14 32.74 7.31
CA LEU A 392 13.57 33.93 6.68
C LEU A 392 14.19 35.24 7.20
N ALA A 393 14.65 35.26 8.45
CA ALA A 393 15.33 36.42 9.02
C ALA A 393 16.75 36.58 8.50
N ALA A 394 17.45 35.48 8.19
CA ALA A 394 18.83 35.46 7.69
C ALA A 394 19.74 36.43 8.47
N ASN A 395 20.30 37.45 7.83
CA ASN A 395 21.21 38.43 8.45
C ASN A 395 20.53 39.45 9.39
N LYS A 396 19.23 39.30 9.68
CA LYS A 396 18.46 40.17 10.58
C LYS A 396 18.40 39.66 12.02
N LEU A 397 18.97 38.49 12.29
CA LEU A 397 18.87 37.78 13.56
C LEU A 397 19.84 38.31 14.62
N ARG A 398 19.30 38.47 15.83
CA ARG A 398 20.02 38.79 17.07
C ARG A 398 19.38 38.00 18.21
N TYR A 399 20.08 37.73 19.29
CA TYR A 399 19.46 37.19 20.50
C TYR A 399 19.77 38.01 21.75
N CYS A 400 18.92 37.88 22.75
CA CYS A 400 19.02 38.59 24.02
C CYS A 400 18.46 37.76 25.19
N PHE A 401 18.86 38.10 26.42
CA PHE A 401 18.52 37.35 27.63
C PHE A 401 17.60 38.11 28.58
N THR A 402 16.54 37.50 29.09
CA THR A 402 15.59 38.20 29.97
C THR A 402 16.15 38.51 31.37
N HIS A 403 17.22 37.84 31.82
CA HIS A 403 17.76 37.94 33.19
C HIS A 403 19.02 38.81 33.35
N SER A 404 19.47 39.55 32.32
CA SER A 404 20.67 40.39 32.46
C SER A 404 20.33 41.79 32.98
N THR A 405 20.77 42.09 34.21
CA THR A 405 20.52 43.34 34.95
C THR A 405 21.52 44.46 34.64
N SER A 406 22.48 44.27 33.74
CA SER A 406 23.52 45.28 33.40
C SER A 406 23.49 45.69 31.93
N MET A 407 23.56 47.01 31.67
CA MET A 407 23.59 47.60 30.31
C MET A 407 24.81 47.18 29.47
N THR A 408 25.91 46.75 30.09
CA THR A 408 27.15 46.38 29.37
C THR A 408 27.15 44.94 28.84
N SER A 409 26.28 44.07 29.36
CA SER A 409 26.21 42.63 29.02
C SER A 409 25.01 42.27 28.14
N PHE A 410 24.29 43.28 27.64
CA PHE A 410 23.10 43.14 26.80
C PHE A 410 23.39 43.53 25.34
N THR A 411 24.64 43.36 24.90
CA THR A 411 25.00 43.51 23.49
C THR A 411 24.28 42.42 22.69
N PRO A 412 23.45 42.77 21.69
CA PRO A 412 22.86 41.77 20.81
C PRO A 412 23.98 41.01 20.11
N HIS A 413 24.00 39.69 20.24
CA HIS A 413 25.02 38.89 19.58
C HIS A 413 24.58 38.62 18.14
N GLU A 414 25.45 38.91 17.18
CA GLU A 414 25.25 38.57 15.77
C GLU A 414 25.75 37.14 15.54
N PHE A 415 24.95 36.33 14.84
CA PHE A 415 25.23 34.93 14.56
C PHE A 415 25.07 34.63 13.07
N THR A 416 25.89 33.73 12.55
CA THR A 416 25.62 33.14 11.24
C THR A 416 24.62 31.98 11.37
N LEU A 417 23.98 31.62 10.26
CA LEU A 417 23.05 30.48 10.24
C LEU A 417 23.74 29.15 10.63
N ASN A 418 25.05 29.00 10.35
CA ASN A 418 25.82 27.81 10.73
C ASN A 418 26.06 27.75 12.24
N ASP A 419 26.40 28.89 12.86
CA ASP A 419 26.59 28.95 14.31
C ASP A 419 25.27 28.65 15.06
N MET A 420 24.15 29.06 14.47
CA MET A 420 22.81 28.72 14.96
C MET A 420 22.53 27.21 14.85
N TYR A 421 22.86 26.60 13.72
CA TYR A 421 22.72 25.14 13.54
C TYR A 421 23.43 24.38 14.66
N ASP A 422 24.70 24.70 14.91
CA ASP A 422 25.52 23.99 15.90
C ASP A 422 25.03 24.22 17.34
N SER A 423 24.54 25.43 17.64
CA SER A 423 24.14 25.81 19.00
C SER A 423 22.70 25.42 19.36
N PHE A 424 21.77 25.44 18.40
CA PHE A 424 20.33 25.27 18.65
C PHE A 424 19.80 23.91 18.18
N TRP A 425 20.33 23.34 17.10
CA TRP A 425 19.78 22.14 16.45
C TRP A 425 20.76 20.96 16.33
N SER A 426 22.02 21.11 16.73
CA SER A 426 22.96 19.99 16.69
C SER A 426 22.51 18.84 17.60
N GLU A 427 22.28 17.68 16.99
CA GLU A 427 22.07 16.44 17.73
C GLU A 427 23.33 16.07 18.53
N PRO A 428 23.19 15.53 19.76
CA PRO A 428 24.31 14.92 20.44
C PRO A 428 24.77 13.72 19.61
N LYS A 429 26.03 13.73 19.15
CA LYS A 429 26.62 12.56 18.47
C LYS A 429 26.41 11.33 19.36
N PRO A 430 25.79 10.24 18.87
CA PRO A 430 25.60 9.05 19.67
C PRO A 430 26.98 8.54 20.10
N THR A 431 27.16 8.39 21.41
CA THR A 431 28.38 7.82 21.99
C THR A 431 28.58 6.46 21.35
N SER A 432 29.71 6.28 20.67
CA SER A 432 30.07 5.04 19.99
C SER A 432 30.16 3.89 20.99
N SER A 433 29.05 3.20 21.27
CA SER A 433 29.07 1.86 21.85
C SER A 433 29.47 0.91 20.74
N GLY A 434 30.71 0.44 20.80
CA GLY A 434 31.29 -0.49 19.85
C GLY A 434 30.52 -1.81 19.78
N LEU A 435 30.80 -2.53 18.67
CA LEU A 435 30.25 -3.82 18.24
C LEU A 435 29.03 -3.70 17.30
N ASP A 436 29.28 -3.15 16.10
CA ASP A 436 28.98 -3.80 14.81
C ASP A 436 29.45 -2.88 13.68
N GLY A 437 30.44 -3.33 12.92
CA GLY A 437 31.18 -2.55 11.92
C GLY A 437 30.51 -2.39 10.56
N ASP A 438 29.22 -2.70 10.42
CA ASP A 438 28.55 -2.69 9.11
C ASP A 438 27.36 -1.71 9.09
N GLN A 439 27.52 -0.65 8.29
CA GLN A 439 26.50 0.34 7.91
C GLN A 439 25.91 1.17 9.06
N GLN A 440 26.70 2.15 9.57
CA GLN A 440 26.12 3.39 10.08
C GLN A 440 25.25 3.98 8.96
N LEU A 441 23.94 3.75 9.04
CA LEU A 441 22.95 4.28 8.11
C LEU A 441 23.11 5.81 8.08
N GLN A 442 23.45 6.35 6.92
CA GLN A 442 23.49 7.79 6.65
C GLN A 442 22.07 8.33 6.80
N GLN A 443 21.70 8.74 8.02
CA GLN A 443 20.49 9.52 8.23
C GLN A 443 20.76 10.92 7.67
N GLU A 444 19.94 11.32 6.71
CA GLU A 444 20.07 12.65 6.11
C GLU A 444 19.76 13.69 7.18
N ASN A 445 20.55 14.75 7.22
CA ASN A 445 20.34 15.87 8.13
C ASN A 445 19.53 16.97 7.42
N PRO A 446 18.19 16.99 7.58
CA PRO A 446 17.33 17.89 6.80
C PRO A 446 17.61 19.37 7.11
N ILE A 447 17.82 19.69 8.39
CA ILE A 447 18.08 21.06 8.86
C ILE A 447 19.40 21.58 8.28
N GLY A 448 20.47 20.76 8.33
CA GLY A 448 21.78 21.12 7.81
C GLY A 448 21.77 21.36 6.29
N HIS A 449 21.04 20.55 5.51
CA HIS A 449 20.90 20.75 4.07
C HIS A 449 20.13 22.02 3.73
N LEU A 450 19.07 22.34 4.47
CA LEU A 450 18.32 23.57 4.28
C LEU A 450 19.15 24.81 4.63
N ILE A 451 19.93 24.78 5.71
CA ILE A 451 20.80 25.91 6.05
C ILE A 451 21.82 26.15 4.95
N LYS A 452 22.46 25.10 4.43
CA LYS A 452 23.36 25.19 3.26
C LYS A 452 22.68 25.77 2.02
N HIS A 453 21.40 25.54 1.86
CA HIS A 453 20.61 26.13 0.78
C HIS A 453 20.42 27.64 0.96
N TYR A 454 19.98 28.07 2.14
CA TYR A 454 19.77 29.48 2.43
C TYR A 454 21.08 30.29 2.57
N THR A 455 22.21 29.63 2.87
CA THR A 455 23.55 30.24 2.81
C THR A 455 24.17 30.22 1.42
N ASN A 456 23.44 29.78 0.38
CA ASN A 456 23.91 29.61 -1.00
C ASN A 456 25.15 28.70 -1.15
N SER A 457 25.37 27.77 -0.22
CA SER A 457 26.46 26.80 -0.28
C SER A 457 26.12 25.60 -1.15
N VAL A 458 24.85 25.18 -1.16
CA VAL A 458 24.32 24.09 -2.00
C VAL A 458 22.97 24.51 -2.55
N GLN A 459 22.74 24.40 -3.86
CA GLN A 459 21.41 24.64 -4.43
C GLN A 459 20.62 23.33 -4.45
N LEU A 460 19.46 23.33 -3.80
CA LEU A 460 18.53 22.20 -3.74
C LEU A 460 17.49 22.38 -4.85
N SER A 461 17.07 21.28 -5.47
CA SER A 461 15.88 21.33 -6.34
C SER A 461 14.64 21.68 -5.52
N GLU A 462 13.60 22.20 -6.17
CA GLU A 462 12.33 22.53 -5.49
C GLU A 462 11.73 21.33 -4.76
N LEU A 463 11.83 20.13 -5.36
CA LEU A 463 11.40 18.88 -4.75
C LEU A 463 12.21 18.56 -3.49
N GLN A 464 13.55 18.66 -3.55
CA GLN A 464 14.42 18.43 -2.40
C GLN A 464 14.18 19.46 -1.28
N LEU A 465 14.06 20.74 -1.65
CA LEU A 465 13.74 21.83 -0.73
C LEU A 465 12.42 21.54 -0.01
N PHE A 466 11.39 21.12 -0.74
CA PHE A 466 10.10 20.76 -0.15
C PHE A 466 10.21 19.57 0.80
N THR A 467 10.85 18.48 0.37
CA THR A 467 10.99 17.27 1.20
C THR A 467 11.77 17.53 2.47
N PHE A 468 12.91 18.25 2.39
CA PHE A 468 13.70 18.58 3.57
C PHE A 468 12.97 19.54 4.49
N ALA A 469 12.26 20.54 3.94
CA ALA A 469 11.47 21.47 4.75
C ALA A 469 10.40 20.73 5.55
N VAL A 470 9.60 19.89 4.91
CA VAL A 470 8.56 19.10 5.59
C VAL A 470 9.16 18.17 6.64
N GLN A 471 10.24 17.46 6.31
CA GLN A 471 10.91 16.56 7.25
C GLN A 471 11.48 17.31 8.46
N ALA A 472 12.13 18.46 8.25
CA ALA A 472 12.65 19.30 9.31
C ALA A 472 11.52 19.80 10.24
N MET A 473 10.39 20.26 9.67
CA MET A 473 9.26 20.69 10.50
C MET A 473 8.65 19.51 11.27
N ALA A 474 8.55 18.33 10.67
CA ALA A 474 8.05 17.13 11.33
C ALA A 474 8.91 16.79 12.54
N THR A 475 10.24 16.83 12.42
CA THR A 475 11.15 16.60 13.57
C THR A 475 10.97 17.60 14.72
N GLN A 476 10.52 18.83 14.46
CA GLN A 476 10.23 19.80 15.54
C GLN A 476 8.91 19.52 16.27
N THR A 477 7.96 18.80 15.66
CA THR A 477 6.64 18.56 16.28
C THR A 477 6.67 17.62 17.50
N THR A 478 7.79 16.96 17.79
CA THR A 478 7.91 16.06 18.95
C THR A 478 8.37 16.77 20.24
N GLY A 479 8.62 18.08 20.19
CA GLY A 479 9.07 18.88 21.33
C GLY A 479 8.01 19.13 22.41
N ILE A 480 8.48 19.51 23.60
CA ILE A 480 7.66 19.75 24.82
C ILE A 480 6.68 20.94 24.65
N ASP A 481 6.97 21.87 23.72
CA ASP A 481 6.20 23.12 23.49
C ASP A 481 5.00 22.99 22.53
N THR A 482 4.56 21.77 22.19
CA THR A 482 3.36 21.56 21.35
C THR A 482 2.02 21.90 22.05
N ARG A 483 2.05 22.42 23.29
CA ARG A 483 0.84 22.83 24.03
C ARG A 483 0.11 23.98 23.32
N GLY A 484 -0.86 23.62 22.49
CA GLY A 484 -1.78 24.54 21.82
C GLY A 484 -1.61 24.65 20.30
N TYR A 485 -0.55 24.06 19.74
CA TYR A 485 -0.34 23.93 18.30
C TYR A 485 -0.60 22.49 17.88
N THR A 486 -1.32 22.34 16.78
CA THR A 486 -1.69 21.05 16.20
C THR A 486 -0.69 20.66 15.12
N THR A 487 -0.52 19.36 14.84
CA THR A 487 0.37 18.88 13.77
C THR A 487 0.03 19.45 12.38
N LYS A 488 -1.20 19.96 12.17
CA LYS A 488 -1.59 20.70 10.96
C LYS A 488 -0.88 22.06 10.82
N ASP A 489 -0.48 22.69 11.92
CA ASP A 489 0.21 23.98 11.92
C ASP A 489 1.63 23.85 11.31
N MET A 490 2.17 22.63 11.29
CA MET A 490 3.42 22.30 10.60
C MET A 490 3.36 22.62 9.09
N ALA A 491 2.25 22.27 8.42
CA ALA A 491 2.08 22.53 7.00
C ALA A 491 2.04 24.04 6.71
N TYR A 492 1.37 24.79 7.59
CA TYR A 492 1.30 26.25 7.49
C TYR A 492 2.63 26.93 7.85
N ALA A 493 3.45 26.32 8.72
CA ALA A 493 4.81 26.78 8.98
C ALA A 493 5.73 26.55 7.78
N ALA A 494 5.67 25.36 7.18
CA ALA A 494 6.42 25.05 5.97
C ALA A 494 6.03 25.97 4.80
N MET A 495 4.75 26.35 4.68
CA MET A 495 4.26 27.32 3.70
C MET A 495 5.04 28.64 3.71
N GLY A 496 5.55 29.06 4.88
CA GLY A 496 6.39 30.25 5.02
C GLY A 496 7.70 30.20 4.24
N LEU A 497 8.17 29.03 3.82
CA LEU A 497 9.41 28.84 3.04
C LEU A 497 9.18 28.84 1.52
N PHE A 498 7.94 28.71 1.06
CA PHE A 498 7.61 28.62 -0.37
C PHE A 498 7.05 29.93 -0.94
N SER A 499 6.76 29.93 -2.24
CA SER A 499 6.26 31.10 -2.97
C SER A 499 4.76 31.28 -2.81
N TYR A 500 3.98 30.20 -2.97
CA TYR A 500 2.52 30.26 -2.91
C TYR A 500 1.98 30.00 -1.52
N ARG A 501 0.92 30.74 -1.17
CA ARG A 501 0.25 30.66 0.12
C ARG A 501 -1.08 29.94 -0.01
N LEU A 502 -1.32 29.00 0.90
CA LEU A 502 -2.61 28.36 1.11
C LEU A 502 -3.59 29.29 1.82
N THR A 503 -4.86 29.20 1.47
CA THR A 503 -5.93 29.72 2.33
C THR A 503 -6.19 28.73 3.48
N PRO A 504 -5.97 29.11 4.75
CA PRO A 504 -6.12 28.18 5.87
C PRO A 504 -7.52 27.57 5.92
N ASN A 505 -7.58 26.27 6.18
CA ASN A 505 -8.82 25.55 6.43
C ASN A 505 -8.70 24.79 7.76
N ASP A 506 -9.59 25.10 8.70
CA ASP A 506 -9.55 24.50 10.03
C ASP A 506 -10.02 23.04 10.05
N SER A 507 -10.72 22.60 9.00
CA SER A 507 -11.21 21.21 8.84
C SER A 507 -10.18 20.25 8.22
N ASP A 508 -9.02 20.73 7.79
CA ASP A 508 -8.00 19.89 7.15
C ASP A 508 -7.20 19.08 8.18
N ASN A 509 -6.94 17.81 7.84
CA ASN A 509 -5.97 17.00 8.55
C ASN A 509 -4.53 17.34 8.13
N VAL A 510 -3.54 16.81 8.84
CA VAL A 510 -2.10 17.08 8.58
C VAL A 510 -1.71 16.74 7.15
N PHE A 511 -2.13 15.57 6.66
CA PHE A 511 -1.83 15.11 5.32
C PHE A 511 -2.47 16.00 4.26
N GLN A 512 -3.75 16.34 4.42
CA GLN A 512 -4.52 17.21 3.53
C GLN A 512 -3.87 18.57 3.42
N ALA A 513 -3.43 19.16 4.53
CA ALA A 513 -2.77 20.46 4.54
C ALA A 513 -1.45 20.45 3.74
N ILE A 514 -0.63 19.40 3.90
CA ILE A 514 0.66 19.27 3.19
C ILE A 514 0.46 18.89 1.72
N ALA A 515 -0.46 17.98 1.44
CA ALA A 515 -0.82 17.59 0.08
C ALA A 515 -1.29 18.81 -0.69
N ARG A 516 -2.17 19.61 -0.10
CA ARG A 516 -2.62 20.88 -0.67
C ARG A 516 -1.48 21.88 -0.86
N LEU A 517 -0.55 21.97 0.10
CA LEU A 517 0.64 22.83 -0.03
C LEU A 517 1.48 22.44 -1.24
N SER A 518 1.65 21.13 -1.46
CA SER A 518 2.37 20.57 -2.59
C SER A 518 1.66 20.81 -3.92
N LEU A 519 0.33 20.67 -3.96
CA LEU A 519 -0.47 20.91 -5.17
C LEU A 519 -0.39 22.38 -5.61
N VAL A 520 -0.44 23.29 -4.65
CA VAL A 520 -0.43 24.74 -4.91
C VAL A 520 0.95 25.27 -5.32
N ASN A 521 2.03 24.69 -4.79
CA ASN A 521 3.39 25.13 -5.12
C ASN A 521 4.01 24.38 -6.32
N ASP A 522 3.23 23.53 -7.00
CA ASP A 522 3.70 22.62 -8.06
C ASP A 522 5.07 22.01 -7.71
N SER A 523 5.11 21.27 -6.60
CA SER A 523 6.35 20.68 -6.05
C SER A 523 6.87 19.50 -6.89
N ASN A 524 6.91 19.66 -8.21
CA ASN A 524 7.30 18.67 -9.19
C ASN A 524 6.61 17.33 -8.93
N GLN A 525 5.27 17.24 -8.95
CA GLN A 525 4.51 15.99 -8.76
C GLN A 525 4.98 15.14 -7.56
N LEU A 526 5.04 15.75 -6.38
CA LEU A 526 5.49 15.12 -5.13
C LEU A 526 4.58 13.95 -4.72
N LEU A 527 3.26 14.13 -4.79
CA LEU A 527 2.29 13.16 -4.29
C LEU A 527 2.30 11.88 -5.11
N GLU A 528 2.45 12.01 -6.42
CA GLU A 528 2.61 10.93 -7.40
C GLU A 528 3.87 10.09 -7.09
N ARG A 529 4.97 10.75 -6.74
CA ARG A 529 6.20 10.07 -6.30
C ARG A 529 6.01 9.40 -4.94
N LEU A 530 5.30 10.04 -4.02
CA LEU A 530 5.05 9.53 -2.67
C LEU A 530 4.21 8.25 -2.69
N LEU A 531 3.26 8.14 -3.64
CA LEU A 531 2.52 6.92 -3.92
C LEU A 531 3.46 5.75 -4.27
N CYS A 532 4.49 6.01 -5.07
CA CYS A 532 5.46 5.04 -5.56
C CYS A 532 6.56 4.66 -4.54
N LEU A 533 6.66 5.39 -3.44
CA LEU A 533 7.68 5.18 -2.41
C LEU A 533 7.38 3.90 -1.60
N SER A 534 8.43 3.15 -1.22
CA SER A 534 8.32 2.03 -0.29
C SER A 534 9.07 2.34 1.01
N PRO A 535 8.41 2.87 2.06
CA PRO A 535 9.10 3.30 3.28
C PRO A 535 9.88 2.17 3.96
N ASN A 536 11.09 2.47 4.43
CA ASN A 536 11.94 1.47 5.10
C ASN A 536 11.56 1.35 6.60
N PRO A 537 11.07 0.19 7.08
CA PRO A 537 10.66 0.03 8.47
C PRO A 537 11.82 0.16 9.46
N ARG A 538 13.08 -0.02 9.01
CA ARG A 538 14.26 0.11 9.88
C ARG A 538 14.53 1.53 10.35
N LYS A 539 14.07 2.54 9.60
CA LYS A 539 14.35 3.95 9.85
C LYS A 539 13.19 4.68 10.54
N SER A 540 12.18 3.96 11.06
CA SER A 540 11.09 4.61 11.80
C SER A 540 11.63 5.19 13.12
N PRO A 541 11.66 6.52 13.31
CA PRO A 541 12.29 7.15 14.48
C PRO A 541 11.44 7.00 15.75
N VAL A 542 10.15 6.66 15.62
CA VAL A 542 9.26 6.45 16.75
C VAL A 542 9.31 4.97 17.14
N GLU A 543 9.72 4.69 18.38
CA GLU A 543 9.40 3.43 19.08
C GLU A 543 7.88 3.28 19.10
N THR A 544 7.33 2.71 18.04
CA THR A 544 5.90 2.43 17.95
C THR A 544 5.57 1.43 19.05
N LEU A 545 4.83 1.88 20.07
CA LEU A 545 4.12 0.99 20.98
C LEU A 545 3.42 -0.08 20.13
N PRO A 546 3.64 -1.38 20.40
CA PRO A 546 3.08 -2.44 19.59
C PRO A 546 1.55 -2.35 19.59
N GLY A 547 0.97 -1.94 18.46
CA GLY A 547 -0.47 -1.85 18.26
C GLY A 547 -1.04 -0.46 17.93
N SER A 548 -0.26 0.62 18.03
CA SER A 548 -0.70 1.97 17.67
C SER A 548 0.18 2.58 16.58
N GLY A 549 0.05 2.09 15.35
CA GLY A 549 0.59 2.79 14.19
C GLY A 549 -0.22 4.06 13.95
N PRO A 550 0.39 5.26 13.87
CA PRO A 550 -0.30 6.40 13.28
C PRO A 550 -0.67 6.02 11.84
N ALA A 551 -1.82 6.47 11.35
CA ALA A 551 -2.35 6.14 10.02
C ALA A 551 -1.48 6.73 8.90
N GLY A 552 -0.24 6.23 8.74
CA GLY A 552 0.69 6.47 7.65
C GLY A 552 1.18 7.92 7.45
N SER A 553 0.39 8.96 7.72
CA SER A 553 0.71 10.32 7.32
C SER A 553 1.92 10.87 8.06
N GLU A 554 1.90 10.89 9.39
CA GLU A 554 2.99 11.48 10.18
C GLU A 554 4.31 10.72 9.98
N THR A 555 4.29 9.38 9.99
CA THR A 555 5.48 8.56 9.75
C THR A 555 6.04 8.71 8.33
N ILE A 556 5.17 8.82 7.31
CA ILE A 556 5.62 9.09 5.93
C ILE A 556 6.29 10.47 5.85
N LEU A 557 5.77 11.47 6.56
CA LEU A 557 6.30 12.84 6.53
C LEU A 557 7.66 12.97 7.23
N HIS A 558 7.89 12.23 8.32
CA HIS A 558 9.17 12.23 9.03
C HIS A 558 10.32 11.66 8.20
N ASN A 559 10.04 10.76 7.26
CA ASN A 559 11.06 10.03 6.51
C ASN A 559 11.01 10.34 5.01
N ILE A 560 10.36 11.44 4.61
CA ILE A 560 10.04 11.74 3.20
C ILE A 560 11.27 11.96 2.31
N ALA A 561 12.37 12.51 2.86
CA ALA A 561 13.61 12.72 2.11
C ALA A 561 14.55 11.50 2.15
N GLU A 562 14.28 10.52 3.01
CA GLU A 562 15.12 9.34 3.15
C GLU A 562 14.96 8.37 1.98
N GLN A 563 16.01 7.59 1.73
CA GLN A 563 15.95 6.49 0.77
C GLN A 563 14.94 5.41 1.19
N ASP A 564 14.19 4.95 0.20
CA ASP A 564 13.19 3.90 0.33
C ASP A 564 13.84 2.50 0.48
N GLN A 565 13.03 1.44 0.59
CA GLN A 565 13.53 0.07 0.72
C GLN A 565 14.38 -0.42 -0.47
N TYR A 566 14.26 0.23 -1.64
CA TYR A 566 15.04 -0.08 -2.83
C TYR A 566 16.28 0.81 -2.97
N GLY A 567 16.53 1.71 -2.00
CA GLY A 567 17.66 2.65 -2.02
C GLY A 567 17.42 3.88 -2.91
N SER A 568 16.19 4.12 -3.35
CA SER A 568 15.85 5.27 -4.20
C SER A 568 15.33 6.43 -3.34
N HIS A 569 15.74 7.65 -3.66
CA HIS A 569 15.09 8.84 -3.11
C HIS A 569 13.81 9.16 -3.88
N LEU A 570 12.98 10.02 -3.29
CA LEU A 570 11.74 10.47 -3.89
C LEU A 570 11.97 11.13 -5.27
N TRP A 571 13.03 11.92 -5.41
CA TRP A 571 13.38 12.61 -6.66
C TRP A 571 13.96 11.70 -7.76
N ASP A 572 14.34 10.46 -7.43
CA ASP A 572 14.81 9.48 -8.43
C ASP A 572 13.64 8.79 -9.16
N ILE A 573 12.42 8.93 -8.63
CA ILE A 573 11.21 8.32 -9.16
C ILE A 573 10.58 9.27 -10.18
N LYS A 574 10.34 8.78 -11.40
CA LYS A 574 9.55 9.48 -12.42
C LYS A 574 8.10 9.00 -12.35
N PRO A 575 7.12 9.86 -12.01
CA PRO A 575 5.72 9.45 -11.99
C PRO A 575 5.18 9.22 -13.41
N LEU A 576 4.19 8.33 -13.52
CA LEU A 576 3.44 8.00 -14.73
C LEU A 576 1.93 8.30 -14.58
N CYS A 577 1.50 8.61 -13.36
CA CYS A 577 0.14 8.99 -13.00
C CYS A 577 0.12 10.43 -12.51
N ASP A 578 -1.07 11.01 -12.36
CA ASP A 578 -1.23 12.40 -11.91
C ASP A 578 -2.31 12.47 -10.84
N VAL A 579 -2.03 13.21 -9.77
CA VAL A 579 -3.00 13.44 -8.71
C VAL A 579 -3.94 14.56 -9.16
N VAL A 580 -5.24 14.28 -9.20
CA VAL A 580 -6.28 15.28 -9.53
C VAL A 580 -6.70 16.06 -8.29
N GLY A 581 -6.70 15.40 -7.12
CA GLY A 581 -7.10 16.02 -5.87
C GLY A 581 -6.89 15.15 -4.63
N VAL A 582 -7.24 15.71 -3.48
CA VAL A 582 -7.13 15.10 -2.15
C VAL A 582 -8.52 14.69 -1.65
N GLY A 583 -8.63 13.49 -1.07
CA GLY A 583 -9.89 12.95 -0.57
C GLY A 583 -10.35 13.58 0.76
N ASP A 584 -11.66 13.53 1.00
CA ASP A 584 -12.32 14.06 2.21
C ASP A 584 -12.39 13.04 3.37
N ASP A 585 -11.33 12.26 3.58
CA ASP A 585 -11.28 11.29 4.67
C ASP A 585 -10.60 11.89 5.91
N LEU A 586 -11.24 11.74 7.07
CA LEU A 586 -10.74 12.33 8.32
C LEU A 586 -9.42 11.69 8.79
N TYR A 587 -9.34 10.36 8.72
CA TYR A 587 -8.24 9.56 9.28
C TYR A 587 -7.35 8.87 8.22
N GLU A 588 -7.59 9.13 6.92
CA GLU A 588 -6.95 8.37 5.84
C GLU A 588 -6.20 9.33 4.91
N PRO A 589 -4.91 9.08 4.60
CA PRO A 589 -4.17 9.88 3.63
C PRO A 589 -4.57 9.46 2.20
N THR A 590 -5.69 10.01 1.71
CA THR A 590 -6.27 9.65 0.40
C THR A 590 -6.05 10.72 -0.65
N VAL A 591 -5.74 10.27 -1.87
CA VAL A 591 -5.59 11.09 -3.08
C VAL A 591 -6.41 10.48 -4.21
N ILE A 592 -6.90 11.31 -5.12
CA ILE A 592 -7.58 10.89 -6.34
C ILE A 592 -6.57 11.03 -7.47
N VAL A 593 -6.39 9.95 -8.23
CA VAL A 593 -5.34 9.82 -9.23
C VAL A 593 -5.95 9.48 -10.58
N ASP A 594 -5.41 10.09 -11.63
CA ASP A 594 -5.76 9.88 -13.02
C ASP A 594 -4.56 9.34 -13.82
N ARG A 595 -4.82 8.84 -15.03
CA ARG A 595 -3.83 8.22 -15.93
C ARG A 595 -3.07 7.02 -15.34
N CYS A 596 -3.65 6.37 -14.33
CA CYS A 596 -3.10 5.15 -13.75
C CYS A 596 -3.33 3.96 -14.68
N ARG A 597 -2.39 3.00 -14.76
CA ARG A 597 -2.64 1.73 -15.45
C ARG A 597 -2.80 0.60 -14.46
N GLY A 598 -3.89 -0.15 -14.54
CA GLY A 598 -4.24 -1.22 -13.60
C GLY A 598 -4.22 -2.60 -14.22
N ILE A 599 -3.76 -3.59 -13.45
CA ILE A 599 -3.83 -5.02 -13.73
C ILE A 599 -4.50 -5.71 -12.53
N PRO A 600 -5.59 -6.45 -12.71
CA PRO A 600 -6.24 -7.15 -11.61
C PRO A 600 -5.41 -8.39 -11.19
N ILE A 601 -5.32 -8.63 -9.89
CA ILE A 601 -4.63 -9.80 -9.33
C ILE A 601 -5.64 -10.89 -9.01
N ARG A 602 -5.42 -12.08 -9.57
CA ARG A 602 -6.31 -13.23 -9.37
C ARG A 602 -5.87 -14.06 -8.17
N TRP A 603 -6.75 -14.23 -7.19
CA TRP A 603 -6.46 -14.99 -5.95
C TRP A 603 -7.23 -16.31 -5.81
N LYS A 604 -8.25 -16.52 -6.63
CA LYS A 604 -9.24 -17.60 -6.47
C LYS A 604 -8.73 -18.96 -6.96
N ASP A 605 -8.04 -18.97 -8.09
CA ASP A 605 -7.50 -20.14 -8.79
C ASP A 605 -6.56 -19.71 -9.92
N PHE A 606 -5.60 -20.58 -10.26
CA PHE A 606 -4.86 -20.42 -11.51
C PHE A 606 -5.79 -20.68 -12.70
N PRO A 607 -5.80 -19.78 -13.70
CA PRO A 607 -6.58 -19.95 -14.92
C PRO A 607 -6.13 -21.18 -15.71
N ARG A 608 -6.93 -21.58 -16.69
CA ARG A 608 -6.44 -22.46 -17.76
C ARG A 608 -5.65 -21.56 -18.73
N LEU A 609 -4.34 -21.75 -18.80
CA LEU A 609 -3.48 -20.95 -19.67
C LEU A 609 -3.56 -21.45 -21.11
N THR A 610 -3.53 -20.51 -22.05
CA THR A 610 -3.32 -20.75 -23.48
C THR A 610 -1.84 -20.57 -23.79
N TYR A 611 -1.26 -21.52 -24.53
CA TYR A 611 0.14 -21.47 -24.97
C TYR A 611 0.21 -20.81 -26.34
N THR A 612 1.05 -19.79 -26.53
CA THR A 612 1.27 -19.25 -27.87
C THR A 612 2.24 -20.15 -28.62
N LYS A 613 1.91 -20.48 -29.87
CA LYS A 613 2.78 -21.28 -30.73
C LYS A 613 3.97 -20.44 -31.18
N ASN A 614 5.17 -20.77 -30.73
CA ASN A 614 6.38 -20.34 -31.40
C ASN A 614 6.85 -21.45 -32.36
N VAL A 615 6.77 -21.20 -33.67
CA VAL A 615 6.92 -22.25 -34.71
C VAL A 615 8.36 -22.37 -35.23
N ASN A 616 9.34 -21.79 -34.56
CA ASN A 616 10.68 -21.61 -35.12
C ASN A 616 11.61 -22.85 -35.04
N GLY A 617 11.06 -24.07 -34.97
CA GLY A 617 11.86 -25.29 -34.80
C GLY A 617 11.37 -26.50 -35.61
N PHE A 618 12.32 -27.30 -36.12
CA PHE A 618 12.05 -28.56 -36.83
C PHE A 618 11.27 -29.55 -35.95
N SER A 619 11.64 -29.67 -34.67
CA SER A 619 10.92 -30.52 -33.71
C SER A 619 9.48 -30.05 -33.48
N ALA A 620 9.24 -28.74 -33.38
CA ALA A 620 7.90 -28.18 -33.19
C ALA A 620 7.00 -28.45 -34.41
N THR A 621 7.57 -28.36 -35.62
CA THR A 621 6.86 -28.68 -36.87
C THR A 621 6.49 -30.16 -36.96
N ILE A 622 7.38 -31.06 -36.54
CA ILE A 622 7.08 -32.51 -36.47
C ILE A 622 6.00 -32.78 -35.44
N SER A 623 6.11 -32.22 -34.22
CA SER A 623 5.12 -32.39 -33.17
C SER A 623 3.74 -31.89 -33.62
N ARG A 624 3.68 -30.76 -34.34
CA ARG A 624 2.46 -30.27 -35.00
C ARG A 624 1.92 -31.31 -35.99
N GLY A 625 2.77 -31.81 -36.89
CA GLY A 625 2.41 -32.82 -37.86
C GLY A 625 1.79 -34.07 -37.22
N ILE A 626 2.38 -34.55 -36.12
CA ILE A 626 1.89 -35.73 -35.37
C ILE A 626 0.49 -35.48 -34.80
N VAL A 627 0.28 -34.37 -34.10
CA VAL A 627 -1.01 -34.08 -33.46
C VAL A 627 -2.11 -33.87 -34.50
N TYR A 628 -1.90 -32.97 -35.48
CA TYR A 628 -2.93 -32.65 -36.46
C TYR A 628 -3.22 -33.81 -37.42
N ARG A 629 -2.19 -34.53 -37.90
CA ARG A 629 -2.44 -35.71 -38.75
C ARG A 629 -3.15 -36.80 -37.94
N GLY A 630 -2.76 -37.05 -36.69
CA GLY A 630 -3.45 -37.99 -35.81
C GLY A 630 -4.93 -37.64 -35.64
N THR A 631 -5.25 -36.37 -35.39
CA THR A 631 -6.62 -35.85 -35.32
C THR A 631 -7.39 -36.08 -36.64
N VAL A 632 -6.79 -35.76 -37.79
CA VAL A 632 -7.41 -35.95 -39.11
C VAL A 632 -7.68 -37.43 -39.41
N PHE A 633 -6.73 -38.33 -39.12
CA PHE A 633 -6.91 -39.77 -39.34
C PHE A 633 -8.00 -40.36 -38.45
N ILE A 634 -8.09 -39.96 -37.17
CA ILE A 634 -9.19 -40.37 -36.28
C ILE A 634 -10.53 -39.82 -36.77
N ALA A 635 -10.61 -38.52 -37.07
CA ALA A 635 -11.84 -37.89 -37.55
C ALA A 635 -12.34 -38.56 -38.85
N SER A 636 -11.42 -38.81 -39.80
CA SER A 636 -11.71 -39.50 -41.05
C SER A 636 -12.15 -40.94 -40.80
N GLY A 637 -11.51 -41.66 -39.87
CA GLY A 637 -11.91 -43.01 -39.46
C GLY A 637 -13.33 -43.05 -38.90
N PHE A 638 -13.69 -42.11 -38.01
CA PHE A 638 -15.05 -41.98 -37.48
C PHE A 638 -16.07 -41.57 -38.56
N ALA A 639 -15.72 -40.68 -39.48
CA ALA A 639 -16.60 -40.28 -40.57
C ALA A 639 -16.90 -41.46 -41.51
N ILE A 640 -15.88 -42.24 -41.87
CA ILE A 640 -16.05 -43.45 -42.68
C ILE A 640 -16.88 -44.49 -41.92
N PHE A 641 -16.62 -44.68 -40.62
CA PHE A 641 -17.40 -45.59 -39.77
C PHE A 641 -18.88 -45.20 -39.66
N LEU A 642 -19.18 -43.92 -39.44
CA LEU A 642 -20.56 -43.40 -39.42
C LEU A 642 -21.24 -43.55 -40.78
N SER A 643 -20.52 -43.29 -41.88
CA SER A 643 -21.05 -43.51 -43.23
C SER A 643 -21.36 -44.98 -43.50
N ALA A 644 -20.53 -45.91 -42.99
CA ALA A 644 -20.75 -47.33 -43.10
C ALA A 644 -21.95 -47.80 -42.26
N ILE A 645 -22.16 -47.23 -41.08
CA ILE A 645 -23.36 -47.48 -40.25
C ILE A 645 -24.61 -46.96 -40.95
N ALA A 646 -24.58 -45.73 -41.48
CA ALA A 646 -25.71 -45.15 -42.21
C ALA A 646 -26.08 -45.97 -43.45
N LEU A 647 -25.06 -46.42 -44.21
CA LEU A 647 -25.24 -47.32 -45.34
C LEU A 647 -25.83 -48.67 -44.89
N SER A 648 -25.32 -49.23 -43.79
CA SER A 648 -25.82 -50.49 -43.23
C SER A 648 -27.27 -50.38 -42.74
N LEU A 649 -27.65 -49.28 -42.07
CA LEU A 649 -29.01 -48.99 -41.63
C LEU A 649 -29.96 -48.75 -42.81
N SER A 650 -29.50 -48.08 -43.87
CA SER A 650 -30.26 -47.91 -45.12
C SER A 650 -30.50 -49.24 -45.85
N LEU A 651 -29.68 -50.26 -45.58
CA LEU A 651 -29.80 -51.62 -46.10
C LEU A 651 -30.65 -52.53 -45.19
N VAL A 652 -31.11 -52.05 -44.02
CA VAL A 652 -32.06 -52.78 -43.15
C VAL A 652 -33.49 -52.47 -43.60
N ASN A 653 -34.08 -53.41 -44.34
CA ASN A 653 -35.43 -53.31 -44.90
C ASN A 653 -36.51 -53.05 -43.83
N LEU A 654 -37.09 -51.84 -43.81
CA LEU A 654 -38.44 -51.61 -43.27
C LEU A 654 -39.48 -52.06 -44.31
N GLY A 655 -39.78 -53.37 -44.30
CA GLY A 655 -41.08 -53.96 -44.69
C GLY A 655 -41.85 -53.38 -45.88
N GLY A 656 -41.19 -53.05 -47.00
CA GLY A 656 -41.85 -52.64 -48.24
C GLY A 656 -41.48 -53.57 -49.40
N LYS A 657 -42.47 -54.04 -50.18
CA LYS A 657 -42.31 -54.98 -51.30
C LYS A 657 -41.23 -54.52 -52.31
N GLU A 658 -40.10 -55.21 -52.36
CA GLU A 658 -39.00 -54.96 -53.30
C GLU A 658 -39.13 -55.74 -54.63
N THR A 659 -38.57 -55.17 -55.71
CA THR A 659 -38.53 -55.71 -57.08
C THR A 659 -37.19 -56.43 -57.34
N GLN A 660 -37.18 -57.41 -58.25
CA GLN A 660 -36.06 -58.33 -58.50
C GLN A 660 -34.73 -57.67 -58.97
N ALA A 661 -34.77 -56.40 -59.38
CA ALA A 661 -33.56 -55.63 -59.74
C ALA A 661 -32.88 -54.95 -58.53
N THR A 662 -33.57 -54.77 -57.40
CA THR A 662 -32.98 -54.17 -56.20
C THR A 662 -32.20 -55.19 -55.35
N SER A 663 -32.54 -56.48 -55.44
CA SER A 663 -31.86 -57.55 -54.69
C SER A 663 -30.40 -57.76 -55.11
N ASP A 664 -30.08 -57.70 -56.40
CA ASP A 664 -28.72 -57.92 -56.89
C ASP A 664 -27.79 -56.75 -56.52
N VAL A 665 -28.32 -55.52 -56.55
CA VAL A 665 -27.58 -54.33 -56.13
C VAL A 665 -27.33 -54.36 -54.61
N LEU A 666 -28.33 -54.77 -53.82
CA LEU A 666 -28.19 -54.96 -52.37
C LEU A 666 -27.14 -56.02 -52.02
N ASP A 667 -27.06 -57.10 -52.79
CA ASP A 667 -26.12 -58.19 -52.53
C ASP A 667 -24.68 -57.80 -52.87
N VAL A 668 -24.47 -57.03 -53.95
CA VAL A 668 -23.15 -56.42 -54.28
C VAL A 668 -22.72 -55.42 -53.20
N LEU A 669 -23.64 -54.56 -52.73
CA LEU A 669 -23.37 -53.62 -51.64
C LEU A 669 -22.97 -54.35 -50.35
N ARG A 670 -23.70 -55.41 -49.98
CA ARG A 670 -23.45 -56.18 -48.76
C ARG A 670 -22.16 -56.99 -48.82
N THR A 671 -21.85 -57.63 -49.94
CA THR A 671 -20.74 -58.60 -50.05
C THR A 671 -19.41 -57.98 -50.47
N ARG A 672 -19.41 -56.88 -51.23
CA ARG A 672 -18.16 -56.25 -51.72
C ARG A 672 -17.86 -54.94 -51.02
N ILE A 673 -18.86 -54.07 -50.87
CA ILE A 673 -18.64 -52.70 -50.40
C ILE A 673 -18.46 -52.68 -48.88
N ILE A 674 -19.34 -53.32 -48.09
CA ILE A 674 -19.21 -53.35 -46.62
C ILE A 674 -17.85 -53.91 -46.14
N PRO A 675 -17.32 -55.03 -46.67
CA PRO A 675 -16.00 -55.53 -46.26
C PRO A 675 -14.85 -54.58 -46.61
N GLN A 676 -14.91 -53.89 -47.75
CA GLN A 676 -13.92 -52.88 -48.14
C GLN A 676 -13.96 -51.67 -47.19
N TYR A 677 -15.16 -51.24 -46.78
CA TYR A 677 -15.32 -50.21 -45.75
C TYR A 677 -14.71 -50.66 -44.41
N LEU A 678 -14.93 -51.90 -43.97
CA LEU A 678 -14.34 -52.43 -42.72
C LEU A 678 -12.81 -52.47 -42.76
N ILE A 679 -12.22 -52.85 -43.90
CA ILE A 679 -10.75 -52.82 -44.09
C ILE A 679 -10.23 -51.38 -44.07
N ALA A 680 -10.91 -50.45 -44.76
CA ALA A 680 -10.54 -49.05 -44.75
C ALA A 680 -10.61 -48.46 -43.33
N ILE A 681 -11.70 -48.72 -42.59
CA ILE A 681 -11.86 -48.32 -41.19
C ILE A 681 -10.69 -48.86 -40.34
N GLY A 682 -10.36 -50.15 -40.47
CA GLY A 682 -9.23 -50.76 -39.78
C GLY A 682 -7.88 -50.11 -40.11
N LEU A 683 -7.65 -49.75 -41.38
CA LEU A 683 -6.43 -49.06 -41.83
C LEU A 683 -6.32 -47.65 -41.23
N TYR A 684 -7.39 -46.86 -41.31
CA TYR A 684 -7.42 -45.49 -40.76
C TYR A 684 -7.21 -45.49 -39.24
N PHE A 685 -7.89 -46.37 -38.50
CA PHE A 685 -7.69 -46.51 -37.07
C PHE A 685 -6.32 -47.09 -36.70
N GLY A 686 -5.79 -48.03 -37.49
CA GLY A 686 -4.44 -48.58 -37.30
C GLY A 686 -3.35 -47.52 -37.47
N VAL A 687 -3.41 -46.73 -38.54
CA VAL A 687 -2.49 -45.60 -38.77
C VAL A 687 -2.65 -44.54 -37.67
N ALA A 688 -3.88 -44.23 -37.29
CA ALA A 688 -4.15 -43.31 -36.19
C ALA A 688 -3.53 -43.79 -34.87
N LEU A 689 -3.62 -45.08 -34.55
CA LEU A 689 -3.08 -45.66 -33.31
C LEU A 689 -1.54 -45.57 -33.27
N VAL A 690 -0.88 -45.85 -34.39
CA VAL A 690 0.58 -45.72 -34.50
C VAL A 690 1.03 -44.26 -34.34
N ILE A 691 0.37 -43.31 -35.02
CA ILE A 691 0.66 -41.87 -34.85
C ILE A 691 0.36 -41.42 -33.41
N SER A 692 -0.69 -41.98 -32.80
CA SER A 692 -1.08 -41.67 -31.44
C SER A 692 0.00 -42.00 -30.44
N TRP A 693 0.80 -43.06 -30.59
CA TRP A 693 1.88 -43.37 -29.64
C TRP A 693 2.89 -42.22 -29.45
N PHE A 694 3.06 -41.36 -30.45
CA PHE A 694 3.94 -40.18 -30.37
C PHE A 694 3.23 -38.90 -29.91
N SER A 695 1.89 -38.92 -29.77
CA SER A 695 1.10 -37.76 -29.32
C SER A 695 1.49 -37.21 -27.94
N PRO A 696 1.83 -38.00 -26.91
CA PRO A 696 2.16 -37.47 -25.59
C PRO A 696 3.45 -36.66 -25.65
N TRP A 697 4.45 -37.18 -26.36
CA TRP A 697 5.71 -36.48 -26.62
C TRP A 697 5.48 -35.21 -27.43
N ALA A 698 4.67 -35.27 -28.48
CA ALA A 698 4.35 -34.12 -29.33
C ALA A 698 3.63 -33.01 -28.54
N VAL A 699 2.63 -33.36 -27.73
CA VAL A 699 1.91 -32.41 -26.85
C VAL A 699 2.87 -31.78 -25.85
N ARG A 700 3.69 -32.59 -25.16
CA ARG A 700 4.66 -32.08 -24.19
C ARG A 700 5.63 -31.11 -24.84
N LYS A 701 6.13 -31.42 -26.05
CA LYS A 701 7.05 -30.57 -26.79
C LYS A 701 6.43 -29.26 -27.26
N LEU A 702 5.21 -29.30 -27.81
CA LEU A 702 4.46 -28.10 -28.21
C LEU A 702 4.17 -27.20 -27.01
N CYS A 703 3.86 -27.80 -25.87
CA CYS A 703 3.63 -27.07 -24.65
C CYS A 703 4.93 -26.69 -23.93
N SER A 704 6.12 -27.20 -24.27
CA SER A 704 7.40 -26.91 -23.58
C SER A 704 8.23 -25.80 -24.22
N ASP A 705 8.20 -25.66 -25.55
CA ASP A 705 9.07 -24.73 -26.30
C ASP A 705 8.58 -23.26 -26.28
N SER A 706 7.39 -22.99 -25.75
CA SER A 706 6.85 -21.62 -25.66
C SER A 706 7.50 -20.87 -24.48
N VAL A 707 8.74 -20.40 -24.68
CA VAL A 707 9.42 -19.47 -23.74
C VAL A 707 8.83 -18.05 -23.84
N GLN A 708 8.18 -17.73 -24.96
CA GLN A 708 7.48 -16.47 -25.22
C GLN A 708 5.99 -16.75 -25.40
N GLY A 709 5.20 -16.38 -24.39
CA GLY A 709 3.74 -16.24 -24.47
C GLY A 709 2.94 -17.42 -23.87
N CYS A 710 2.55 -17.25 -22.62
CA CYS A 710 1.26 -17.78 -22.15
C CYS A 710 0.31 -16.60 -21.94
N SER A 711 -0.99 -16.87 -21.85
CA SER A 711 -1.98 -15.84 -21.48
C SER A 711 -1.49 -15.02 -20.27
N SER A 712 -1.41 -13.71 -20.42
CA SER A 712 -0.80 -12.81 -19.44
C SER A 712 -1.74 -12.58 -18.26
N GLN A 713 -1.43 -13.16 -17.10
CA GLN A 713 -2.21 -12.99 -15.87
C GLN A 713 -1.28 -12.87 -14.66
N ILE A 714 -1.68 -12.03 -13.70
CA ILE A 714 -1.04 -11.96 -12.39
C ILE A 714 -1.88 -12.77 -11.42
N VAL A 715 -1.32 -13.86 -10.91
CA VAL A 715 -1.99 -14.76 -9.97
C VAL A 715 -1.26 -14.77 -8.63
N GLY A 716 -1.99 -14.59 -7.54
CA GLY A 716 -1.45 -14.54 -6.19
C GLY A 716 -1.90 -15.72 -5.31
N PHE A 717 -1.03 -16.14 -4.39
CA PHE A 717 -1.37 -17.04 -3.29
C PHE A 717 -0.64 -16.68 -1.98
N GLU A 718 -1.22 -17.08 -0.85
CA GLU A 718 -0.67 -16.90 0.51
C GLU A 718 0.37 -17.99 0.81
N GLY A 719 1.56 -17.58 1.23
CA GLY A 719 2.73 -18.44 1.45
C GLY A 719 3.72 -18.48 0.29
N THR A 720 4.77 -19.26 0.46
CA THR A 720 5.84 -19.50 -0.55
C THR A 720 5.85 -20.98 -0.96
N MET A 721 6.27 -21.25 -2.18
CA MET A 721 6.30 -22.60 -2.76
C MET A 721 7.50 -22.73 -3.70
N PRO A 722 8.15 -23.91 -3.78
CA PRO A 722 9.21 -24.16 -4.75
C PRO A 722 8.74 -23.94 -6.19
N LEU A 723 9.64 -23.48 -7.07
CA LEU A 723 9.31 -23.19 -8.46
C LEU A 723 8.86 -24.44 -9.21
N HIS A 724 9.47 -25.58 -8.90
CA HIS A 724 9.10 -26.87 -9.47
C HIS A 724 7.63 -27.24 -9.22
N ASP A 725 7.19 -27.19 -7.97
CA ASP A 725 5.82 -27.55 -7.59
C ASP A 725 4.82 -26.55 -8.16
N LEU A 726 5.21 -25.27 -8.18
CA LEU A 726 4.42 -24.20 -8.74
C LEU A 726 4.22 -24.36 -10.26
N GLU A 727 5.28 -24.66 -11.01
CA GLU A 727 5.20 -24.86 -12.46
C GLU A 727 4.32 -26.07 -12.79
N LYS A 728 4.46 -27.19 -12.06
CA LYS A 728 3.60 -28.37 -12.23
C LYS A 728 2.13 -28.07 -11.95
N ILE A 729 1.83 -27.23 -10.96
CA ILE A 729 0.45 -26.82 -10.67
C ILE A 729 -0.12 -25.96 -11.81
N ILE A 730 0.67 -25.05 -12.36
CA ILE A 730 0.20 -24.08 -13.35
C ILE A 730 0.11 -24.70 -14.76
N TYR A 731 1.19 -25.34 -15.20
CA TYR A 731 1.39 -25.84 -16.56
C TYR A 731 1.19 -27.35 -16.69
N GLY A 732 1.15 -28.09 -15.58
CA GLY A 732 1.08 -29.55 -15.58
C GLY A 732 2.43 -30.25 -15.70
N ASN A 733 3.49 -29.53 -16.05
CA ASN A 733 4.84 -30.06 -16.17
C ASN A 733 5.89 -29.05 -15.69
N PHE A 734 7.14 -29.51 -15.60
CA PHE A 734 8.27 -28.68 -15.22
C PHE A 734 9.30 -28.65 -16.36
N ASN A 735 9.57 -27.45 -16.86
CA ASN A 735 10.56 -27.15 -17.90
C ASN A 735 11.39 -25.90 -17.54
N THR A 736 11.58 -25.61 -16.24
CA THR A 736 12.40 -24.47 -15.75
C THR A 736 12.01 -23.13 -16.37
N ARG A 737 10.71 -22.90 -16.58
CA ARG A 737 10.23 -21.68 -17.26
C ARG A 737 10.10 -20.52 -16.31
N LEU A 738 9.66 -20.82 -15.09
CA LEU A 738 9.47 -19.83 -14.05
C LEU A 738 10.81 -19.51 -13.41
N SER A 739 11.06 -18.23 -13.19
CA SER A 739 12.24 -17.75 -12.46
C SER A 739 11.85 -16.67 -11.47
N TYR A 740 12.58 -16.57 -10.35
CA TYR A 740 12.42 -15.45 -9.44
C TYR A 740 12.98 -14.17 -10.06
N THR A 741 12.33 -13.05 -9.76
CA THR A 741 12.71 -11.76 -10.36
C THR A 741 13.82 -11.07 -9.54
N ALA A 742 15.01 -10.93 -10.13
CA ALA A 742 16.20 -10.38 -9.46
C ALA A 742 16.03 -8.99 -8.82
N SER A 743 15.18 -8.15 -9.39
CA SER A 743 15.04 -6.74 -8.98
C SER A 743 13.61 -6.34 -8.66
N SER A 744 12.68 -7.30 -8.49
CA SER A 744 11.26 -6.98 -8.23
C SER A 744 11.01 -6.54 -6.81
N THR A 745 11.56 -7.29 -5.85
CA THR A 745 11.36 -7.07 -4.42
C THR A 745 12.68 -7.12 -3.68
N VAL A 746 12.72 -6.50 -2.50
CA VAL A 746 13.89 -6.45 -1.62
C VAL A 746 14.31 -7.86 -1.17
N PHE A 747 13.37 -8.81 -1.10
CA PHE A 747 13.62 -10.21 -0.79
C PHE A 747 14.59 -10.90 -1.77
N SER A 748 14.68 -10.41 -3.01
CA SER A 748 15.49 -11.05 -4.05
C SER A 748 16.95 -10.58 -4.07
N GLU A 749 17.33 -9.61 -3.21
CA GLU A 749 18.64 -8.97 -3.19
C GLU A 749 19.82 -9.96 -3.10
N ARG A 750 19.72 -10.95 -2.20
CA ARG A 750 20.77 -11.95 -1.95
C ARG A 750 20.71 -13.17 -2.86
N LEU A 751 19.62 -13.32 -3.61
CA LEU A 751 19.39 -14.45 -4.50
C LEU A 751 19.76 -14.13 -5.95
N ARG A 752 20.35 -12.96 -6.22
CA ARG A 752 20.72 -12.54 -7.58
C ARG A 752 21.84 -13.40 -8.13
N GLU A 753 21.70 -13.83 -9.39
CA GLU A 753 22.79 -14.44 -10.12
C GLU A 753 23.84 -13.40 -10.55
N ALA A 754 25.11 -13.81 -10.59
CA ALA A 754 26.21 -12.91 -10.94
C ALA A 754 26.22 -12.51 -12.43
N ASN A 755 25.90 -13.46 -13.32
CA ASN A 755 26.05 -13.28 -14.77
C ASN A 755 24.73 -13.00 -15.49
N LEU A 756 23.61 -13.47 -14.95
CA LEU A 756 22.28 -13.33 -15.55
C LEU A 756 21.40 -12.48 -14.63
N ARG A 757 20.48 -11.70 -15.22
CA ARG A 757 19.49 -10.92 -14.47
C ARG A 757 18.32 -11.79 -14.00
N LEU A 758 18.64 -12.88 -13.31
CA LEU A 758 17.71 -13.86 -12.75
C LEU A 758 18.02 -14.04 -11.26
N SER A 759 17.04 -14.50 -10.50
CA SER A 759 17.27 -14.95 -9.13
C SER A 759 17.22 -16.46 -9.03
N LYS A 760 18.17 -17.02 -8.28
CA LYS A 760 18.19 -18.42 -7.91
C LYS A 760 17.07 -18.73 -6.93
N GLU A 761 16.58 -19.96 -6.98
CA GLU A 761 15.74 -20.51 -5.94
C GLU A 761 16.56 -20.69 -4.66
N PRO A 762 16.03 -20.31 -3.48
CA PRO A 762 16.76 -20.49 -2.23
C PRO A 762 16.92 -21.97 -1.86
N ASP A 763 18.12 -22.35 -1.41
CA ASP A 763 18.43 -23.73 -1.00
C ASP A 763 17.71 -24.14 0.30
N ASP A 764 17.41 -23.17 1.16
CA ASP A 764 16.72 -23.36 2.44
C ASP A 764 15.23 -23.01 2.31
N ARG A 765 14.36 -23.93 2.75
CA ARG A 765 12.91 -23.74 2.77
C ARG A 765 12.48 -22.56 3.63
N ASN A 766 13.23 -22.27 4.70
CA ASN A 766 12.93 -21.19 5.65
C ASN A 766 13.55 -19.85 5.25
N HIS A 767 14.22 -19.76 4.10
CA HIS A 767 14.91 -18.56 3.63
C HIS A 767 14.00 -17.32 3.66
N TRP A 768 12.79 -17.43 3.12
CA TRP A 768 11.86 -16.30 3.04
C TRP A 768 11.40 -15.80 4.41
N GLU A 769 11.24 -16.69 5.39
CA GLU A 769 10.91 -16.31 6.77
C GLU A 769 12.10 -15.65 7.48
N ASN A 770 13.31 -16.14 7.23
CA ASN A 770 14.55 -15.55 7.75
C ASN A 770 14.78 -14.16 7.17
N GLU A 771 14.55 -13.97 5.87
CA GLU A 771 14.62 -12.67 5.21
C GLU A 771 13.52 -11.71 5.70
N PHE A 772 12.30 -12.21 5.95
CA PHE A 772 11.24 -11.41 6.57
C PHE A 772 11.68 -10.84 7.93
N LYS A 773 12.28 -11.67 8.78
CA LYS A 773 12.81 -11.24 10.10
C LYS A 773 13.98 -10.28 9.95
N ARG A 774 14.91 -10.54 9.01
CA ARG A 774 16.06 -9.67 8.73
C ARG A 774 15.62 -8.28 8.30
N LEU A 775 14.60 -8.18 7.44
CA LEU A 775 14.07 -6.92 6.97
C LEU A 775 13.27 -6.15 8.04
N ARG A 776 13.09 -6.73 9.25
CA ARG A 776 12.32 -6.16 10.37
C ARG A 776 10.94 -5.68 9.93
N LEU A 777 10.30 -6.47 9.06
CA LEU A 777 8.95 -6.15 8.57
C LEU A 777 7.92 -6.29 9.72
N PRO A 778 6.82 -5.52 9.69
CA PRO A 778 5.81 -5.58 10.74
C PRO A 778 5.25 -6.99 10.93
N ASN A 779 5.09 -7.43 12.18
CA ASN A 779 4.53 -8.76 12.50
C ASN A 779 3.09 -8.97 12.00
N THR A 780 2.39 -7.89 11.64
CA THR A 780 1.05 -7.92 11.02
C THR A 780 1.09 -8.43 9.59
N HIS A 781 2.21 -8.28 8.89
CA HIS A 781 2.35 -8.68 7.50
C HIS A 781 2.49 -10.20 7.35
N ARG A 782 2.19 -10.68 6.14
CA ARG A 782 2.34 -12.06 5.69
C ARG A 782 3.05 -12.10 4.36
N LEU A 783 3.63 -13.26 4.07
CA LEU A 783 4.23 -13.54 2.78
C LEU A 783 3.16 -13.97 1.79
N PHE A 784 3.16 -13.32 0.63
CA PHE A 784 2.39 -13.74 -0.54
C PHE A 784 3.33 -13.93 -1.72
N THR A 785 2.97 -14.83 -2.61
CA THR A 785 3.70 -15.06 -3.86
C THR A 785 2.84 -14.61 -5.01
N LEU A 786 3.38 -13.72 -5.84
CA LEU A 786 2.79 -13.29 -7.10
C LEU A 786 3.48 -14.00 -8.26
N VAL A 787 2.69 -14.59 -9.14
CA VAL A 787 3.13 -15.26 -10.36
C VAL A 787 2.61 -14.47 -11.54
N ASP A 788 3.54 -13.93 -12.33
CA ASP A 788 3.24 -13.30 -13.60
C ASP A 788 3.46 -14.32 -14.72
N THR A 789 2.36 -14.81 -15.31
CA THR A 789 2.40 -15.80 -16.39
C THR A 789 2.75 -15.17 -17.74
N GLY A 790 2.68 -13.84 -17.88
CA GLY A 790 3.09 -13.14 -19.09
C GLY A 790 4.61 -13.10 -19.24
N ASN A 791 5.31 -12.69 -18.19
CA ASN A 791 6.79 -12.65 -18.18
C ASN A 791 7.46 -13.92 -17.62
N MET A 792 6.67 -14.91 -17.17
CA MET A 792 7.18 -16.14 -16.54
C MET A 792 8.00 -15.88 -15.27
N THR A 793 7.58 -14.90 -14.48
CA THR A 793 8.34 -14.47 -13.30
C THR A 793 7.56 -14.64 -12.01
N VAL A 794 8.27 -14.99 -10.95
CA VAL A 794 7.74 -15.12 -9.59
C VAL A 794 8.34 -14.02 -8.71
N SER A 795 7.49 -13.40 -7.88
CA SER A 795 7.87 -12.37 -6.90
C SER A 795 7.26 -12.67 -5.55
N VAL A 796 8.09 -12.70 -4.50
CA VAL A 796 7.63 -12.83 -3.11
C VAL A 796 7.47 -11.43 -2.52
N ILE A 797 6.29 -11.16 -1.96
CA ILE A 797 5.91 -9.87 -1.38
C ILE A 797 5.51 -10.04 0.08
N SER A 798 5.56 -8.93 0.82
CA SER A 798 5.06 -8.83 2.19
C SER A 798 3.93 -7.80 2.24
N ALA A 799 2.77 -8.19 2.75
CA ALA A 799 1.60 -7.34 2.89
C ALA A 799 0.74 -7.79 4.08
N GLU A 800 -0.08 -6.90 4.65
CA GLU A 800 -1.06 -7.31 5.67
C GLU A 800 -2.27 -8.00 5.02
N ARG A 801 -2.72 -7.47 3.87
CA ARG A 801 -3.83 -8.02 3.10
C ARG A 801 -3.40 -8.42 1.69
N PRO A 802 -4.05 -9.43 1.10
CA PRO A 802 -3.85 -9.79 -0.31
C PRO A 802 -4.18 -8.60 -1.24
N PRO A 803 -3.21 -8.06 -1.99
CA PRO A 803 -3.47 -6.97 -2.93
C PRO A 803 -4.29 -7.47 -4.12
N VAL A 804 -5.41 -6.81 -4.44
CA VAL A 804 -6.36 -7.23 -5.48
C VAL A 804 -6.09 -6.59 -6.85
N VAL A 805 -5.32 -5.51 -6.88
CA VAL A 805 -4.94 -4.80 -8.10
C VAL A 805 -3.47 -4.35 -8.01
N ALA A 806 -2.78 -4.41 -9.14
CA ALA A 806 -1.46 -3.85 -9.37
C ALA A 806 -1.61 -2.58 -10.21
N LEU A 807 -1.28 -1.42 -9.65
CA LEU A 807 -1.34 -0.13 -10.32
C LEU A 807 0.06 0.36 -10.70
N ILE A 808 0.29 0.64 -11.96
CA ILE A 808 1.53 1.21 -12.48
C ILE A 808 1.43 2.73 -12.30
N CYS A 809 2.26 3.28 -11.41
CA CYS A 809 2.19 4.71 -11.04
C CYS A 809 3.49 5.47 -11.32
N GLY A 810 4.61 4.78 -11.55
CA GLY A 810 5.90 5.44 -11.75
C GLY A 810 6.96 4.54 -12.38
N ARG A 811 8.16 5.10 -12.57
CA ARG A 811 9.34 4.43 -13.12
C ARG A 811 10.60 4.84 -12.37
N GLU A 812 11.50 3.90 -12.17
CA GLU A 812 12.77 4.11 -11.48
C GLU A 812 13.84 3.18 -12.08
N GLY A 813 14.93 3.77 -12.60
CA GLY A 813 16.01 3.03 -13.26
C GLY A 813 15.56 2.19 -14.46
N GLY A 814 14.53 2.64 -15.19
CA GLY A 814 13.95 1.92 -16.33
C GLY A 814 12.92 0.83 -15.98
N MET A 815 12.77 0.47 -14.70
CA MET A 815 11.74 -0.48 -14.21
C MET A 815 10.51 0.28 -13.73
N LEU A 816 9.33 -0.35 -13.81
CA LEU A 816 8.08 0.23 -13.32
C LEU A 816 7.96 0.11 -11.82
N ARG A 817 7.48 1.15 -11.15
CA ARG A 817 7.01 1.13 -9.76
C ARG A 817 5.52 0.82 -9.77
N VAL A 818 5.19 -0.36 -9.23
CA VAL A 818 3.84 -0.92 -9.24
C VAL A 818 3.33 -0.99 -7.80
N LEU A 819 2.25 -0.24 -7.54
CA LEU A 819 1.53 -0.24 -6.28
C LEU A 819 0.64 -1.48 -6.21
N LEU A 820 0.77 -2.22 -5.13
CA LEU A 820 -0.09 -3.36 -4.82
C LEU A 820 -1.17 -2.87 -3.87
N CYS A 821 -2.43 -2.88 -4.32
CA CYS A 821 -3.53 -2.29 -3.57
C CYS A 821 -4.60 -3.32 -3.18
N SER A 822 -5.07 -3.24 -1.93
CA SER A 822 -6.33 -3.84 -1.49
C SER A 822 -7.49 -2.88 -1.78
N TRP A 823 -8.74 -3.36 -1.85
CA TRP A 823 -9.88 -2.52 -2.23
C TRP A 823 -11.05 -2.63 -1.25
N ARG A 824 -11.58 -1.47 -0.82
CA ARG A 824 -12.82 -1.37 -0.05
C ARG A 824 -13.92 -0.75 -0.89
N PHE A 825 -14.99 -1.51 -1.10
CA PHE A 825 -16.14 -1.03 -1.88
C PHE A 825 -16.92 0.11 -1.19
N GLU A 826 -16.92 0.16 0.15
CA GLU A 826 -17.66 1.14 0.97
C GLU A 826 -17.36 2.59 0.60
N LYS A 827 -16.06 2.89 0.46
CA LYS A 827 -15.56 4.22 0.08
C LYS A 827 -15.03 4.24 -1.36
N ASN A 828 -15.19 3.13 -2.08
CA ASN A 828 -14.52 2.83 -3.33
C ASN A 828 -13.04 3.28 -3.34
N CYS A 829 -12.28 2.86 -2.32
CA CYS A 829 -10.92 3.30 -2.06
C CYS A 829 -9.94 2.11 -2.18
N LEU A 830 -8.80 2.36 -2.83
CA LEU A 830 -7.68 1.44 -2.97
C LEU A 830 -6.63 1.74 -1.90
N TYR A 831 -6.27 0.78 -1.06
CA TYR A 831 -5.27 0.97 -0.01
C TYR A 831 -3.95 0.34 -0.42
N ARG A 832 -2.85 1.10 -0.29
CA ARG A 832 -1.51 0.62 -0.62
C ARG A 832 -1.03 -0.41 0.40
N GLU A 833 -0.91 -1.66 -0.04
CA GLU A 833 -0.37 -2.77 0.77
C GLU A 833 1.15 -2.95 0.56
N GLY A 834 1.67 -2.55 -0.60
CA GLY A 834 3.10 -2.61 -0.90
C GLY A 834 3.44 -1.99 -2.25
N VAL A 835 4.75 -1.89 -2.55
CA VAL A 835 5.26 -1.41 -3.84
C VAL A 835 6.32 -2.39 -4.33
N ILE A 836 6.19 -2.84 -5.58
CA ILE A 836 7.13 -3.74 -6.25
C ILE A 836 7.65 -3.11 -7.53
N ARG A 837 8.76 -3.66 -8.04
CA ARG A 837 9.33 -3.28 -9.33
C ARG A 837 8.97 -4.30 -10.39
N MET A 838 8.47 -3.87 -11.54
CA MET A 838 8.15 -4.76 -12.66
C MET A 838 8.82 -4.31 -13.96
N ARG A 839 8.90 -5.21 -14.95
CA ARG A 839 9.48 -4.91 -16.26
C ARG A 839 8.63 -3.88 -17.00
N SER A 840 9.28 -3.00 -17.77
CA SER A 840 8.62 -1.96 -18.57
C SER A 840 7.67 -2.50 -19.64
N SER A 841 7.91 -3.71 -20.15
CA SER A 841 7.06 -4.36 -21.17
C SER A 841 5.61 -4.56 -20.75
N ILE A 842 5.31 -4.53 -19.44
CA ILE A 842 3.96 -4.70 -18.90
C ILE A 842 3.10 -3.46 -19.10
N GLU A 843 3.71 -2.27 -19.24
CA GLU A 843 2.99 -1.00 -19.29
C GLU A 843 2.02 -0.89 -20.46
N ASP A 844 2.42 -1.35 -21.63
CA ASP A 844 1.59 -1.32 -22.85
C ASP A 844 0.44 -2.35 -22.79
N GLN A 845 0.58 -3.38 -21.95
CA GLN A 845 -0.41 -4.45 -21.80
C GLN A 845 -1.42 -4.18 -20.68
N ALA A 846 -1.20 -3.15 -19.86
CA ALA A 846 -2.04 -2.77 -18.72
C ALA A 846 -3.20 -1.85 -19.13
N THR A 847 -4.31 -1.89 -18.41
CA THR A 847 -5.51 -1.09 -18.73
C THR A 847 -5.42 0.30 -18.12
N GLN A 848 -5.63 1.35 -18.93
CA GLN A 848 -5.75 2.73 -18.42
C GLN A 848 -7.01 2.90 -17.56
N ASN A 849 -6.87 3.60 -16.45
CA ASN A 849 -7.91 3.88 -15.48
C ASN A 849 -7.88 5.36 -15.09
N ASP A 850 -9.07 5.90 -14.95
CA ASP A 850 -9.28 7.31 -14.63
C ASP A 850 -9.96 7.43 -13.26
N TRP A 851 -9.64 8.51 -12.55
CA TRP A 851 -10.30 8.88 -11.29
C TRP A 851 -10.33 7.75 -10.25
N LEU A 852 -9.17 7.22 -9.89
CA LEU A 852 -9.03 6.22 -8.83
C LEU A 852 -8.72 6.89 -7.48
N LYS A 853 -9.48 6.55 -6.44
CA LYS A 853 -9.16 6.96 -5.06
C LYS A 853 -8.17 5.98 -4.42
N ILE A 854 -7.00 6.48 -4.03
CA ILE A 854 -5.89 5.70 -3.47
C ILE A 854 -5.49 6.25 -2.10
N SER A 855 -5.31 5.36 -1.12
CA SER A 855 -4.73 5.66 0.19
C SER A 855 -3.26 5.30 0.23
N LEU A 856 -2.43 6.21 0.75
CA LEU A 856 -0.99 5.96 0.96
C LEU A 856 -0.72 4.99 2.11
N ALA A 857 -1.69 4.77 2.99
CA ALA A 857 -1.59 3.84 4.11
C ALA A 857 -2.22 2.47 3.78
N SER A 858 -1.75 1.43 4.46
CA SER A 858 -2.36 0.11 4.36
C SER A 858 -3.77 0.11 4.97
N GLN A 859 -4.65 -0.77 4.48
CA GLN A 859 -6.00 -0.87 5.02
C GLN A 859 -5.98 -1.30 6.49
N GLY A 860 -4.99 -2.11 6.88
CA GLY A 860 -4.80 -2.57 8.25
C GLY A 860 -4.43 -1.46 9.22
N ASP A 861 -3.45 -0.62 8.84
CA ASP A 861 -3.01 0.52 9.64
C ASP A 861 -4.16 1.51 9.85
N VAL A 862 -4.86 1.86 8.77
CA VAL A 862 -6.03 2.75 8.82
C VAL A 862 -7.10 2.23 9.78
N ASN A 863 -7.42 0.94 9.72
CA ASN A 863 -8.43 0.37 10.62
C ASN A 863 -7.96 0.42 12.08
N ARG A 864 -6.68 0.12 12.37
CA ARG A 864 -6.12 0.20 13.73
C ARG A 864 -6.19 1.62 14.28
N THR A 865 -5.78 2.62 13.51
CA THR A 865 -5.83 4.03 13.93
C THR A 865 -7.27 4.51 14.12
N ARG A 866 -8.18 4.13 13.23
CA ARG A 866 -9.62 4.43 13.39
C ARG A 866 -10.15 3.85 14.70
N VAL A 867 -9.92 2.56 14.95
CA VAL A 867 -10.41 1.88 16.16
C VAL A 867 -9.79 2.47 17.42
N SER A 868 -8.50 2.79 17.43
CA SER A 868 -7.84 3.40 18.60
C SER A 868 -8.42 4.78 18.91
N HIS A 869 -8.70 5.60 17.89
CA HIS A 869 -9.34 6.89 18.05
C HIS A 869 -10.76 6.75 18.64
N LEU A 870 -11.58 5.87 18.07
CA LEU A 870 -12.94 5.61 18.56
C LEU A 870 -12.95 5.11 20.01
N LYS A 871 -12.04 4.21 20.37
CA LYS A 871 -11.88 3.76 21.76
C LYS A 871 -11.48 4.91 22.69
N ALA A 872 -10.59 5.81 22.25
CA ALA A 872 -10.19 6.98 23.02
C ALA A 872 -11.35 7.98 23.20
N GLU A 873 -12.16 8.21 22.17
CA GLU A 873 -13.37 9.03 22.26
C GLU A 873 -14.41 8.42 23.19
N ALA A 874 -14.67 7.12 23.08
CA ALA A 874 -15.58 6.41 23.97
C ALA A 874 -15.13 6.53 25.44
N LYS A 875 -13.81 6.42 25.70
CA LYS A 875 -13.23 6.63 27.03
C LYS A 875 -13.41 8.06 27.54
N LYS A 876 -13.33 9.07 26.67
CA LYS A 876 -13.59 10.48 27.03
C LYS A 876 -15.08 10.75 27.32
N ARG A 877 -15.99 10.02 26.67
CA ARG A 877 -17.45 10.14 26.87
C ARG A 877 -17.95 9.40 28.12
N GLN A 878 -17.17 8.47 28.68
CA GLN A 878 -17.51 7.86 29.97
C GLN A 878 -17.30 8.90 31.09
N PRO A 879 -18.34 9.22 31.89
CA PRO A 879 -18.16 10.10 33.04
C PRO A 879 -17.15 9.44 33.99
N GLN A 880 -16.06 10.15 34.28
CA GLN A 880 -15.13 9.75 35.34
C GLN A 880 -15.95 9.65 36.63
N SER A 881 -16.18 8.43 37.13
CA SER A 881 -16.66 8.22 38.48
C SER A 881 -15.69 8.93 39.43
N PRO A 882 -16.14 9.80 40.33
CA PRO A 882 -15.24 10.48 41.25
C PRO A 882 -14.59 9.42 42.13
N THR A 883 -13.28 9.20 41.93
CA THR A 883 -12.45 8.47 42.88
C THR A 883 -12.40 9.31 44.15
N TYR A 884 -13.28 9.03 45.10
CA TYR A 884 -13.14 9.53 46.46
C TYR A 884 -11.93 8.84 47.10
N THR A 885 -10.76 9.46 46.97
CA THR A 885 -9.60 9.12 47.79
C THR A 885 -9.87 9.64 49.19
N TYR A 886 -10.36 8.79 50.09
CA TYR A 886 -10.39 9.12 51.52
C TYR A 886 -8.94 9.18 52.03
N PRO A 887 -8.49 10.29 52.63
CA PRO A 887 -7.23 10.30 53.36
C PRO A 887 -7.46 9.59 54.70
N PHE A 888 -6.87 8.39 54.85
CA PHE A 888 -6.70 7.80 56.17
C PHE A 888 -5.68 8.63 56.96
N PRO A 889 -5.99 9.07 58.20
CA PRO A 889 -5.01 9.73 59.04
C PRO A 889 -4.02 8.71 59.60
N SER A 890 -2.75 9.07 59.55
CA SER A 890 -1.63 8.40 60.19
C SER A 890 -1.84 8.35 61.71
N SER A 891 -1.96 7.15 62.28
CA SER A 891 -1.81 6.93 63.72
C SER A 891 -0.44 6.35 64.04
N SER A 892 0.31 7.13 64.81
CA SER A 892 1.55 6.77 65.46
C SER A 892 1.33 5.76 66.59
N THR A 893 2.09 4.66 66.51
CA THR A 893 2.78 3.94 67.59
C THR A 893 2.18 3.96 69.01
N GLU A 894 1.79 2.78 69.51
CA GLU A 894 2.18 2.36 70.86
C GLU A 894 2.14 0.83 71.02
N ARG A 895 3.24 0.28 71.55
CA ARG A 895 3.42 -1.13 71.92
C ARG A 895 2.63 -1.42 73.18
N LEU A 896 1.99 -2.59 73.26
CA LEU A 896 1.89 -3.37 74.50
C LEU A 896 1.58 -4.84 74.18
N SER A 897 2.24 -5.71 74.94
CA SER A 897 2.50 -7.14 74.75
C SER A 897 1.29 -8.07 74.98
N PRO A 898 1.35 -9.36 74.57
CA PRO A 898 0.27 -10.35 74.67
C PRO A 898 0.29 -11.07 76.04
N PRO A 899 -0.78 -11.76 76.48
CA PRO A 899 -1.11 -13.16 76.11
C PRO A 899 -2.67 -13.39 76.08
N SER A 900 -3.29 -14.54 75.80
CA SER A 900 -3.06 -15.93 76.17
C SER A 900 -3.98 -16.88 75.36
N ALA A 901 -3.65 -18.16 75.38
CA ALA A 901 -4.28 -19.26 74.69
C ALA A 901 -5.57 -19.80 75.37
N ALA A 902 -6.52 -20.30 74.58
CA ALA A 902 -7.40 -21.44 74.87
C ALA A 902 -8.30 -21.72 73.65
N LYS A 903 -8.09 -22.83 72.93
CA LYS A 903 -8.80 -24.12 73.06
C LYS A 903 -10.22 -24.15 72.47
N ASN A 904 -10.35 -25.06 71.49
CA ASN A 904 -11.44 -26.02 71.29
C ASN A 904 -12.83 -25.51 70.88
N ALA A 905 -13.24 -25.91 69.67
CA ALA A 905 -14.15 -27.05 69.43
C ALA A 905 -15.18 -26.78 68.32
N ARG A 906 -15.16 -27.70 67.34
CA ARG A 906 -16.29 -28.37 66.68
C ARG A 906 -17.49 -27.53 66.21
N GLY A 907 -17.66 -27.55 64.88
CA GLY A 907 -18.69 -28.41 64.28
C GLY A 907 -19.97 -27.73 63.83
N MET A 908 -20.01 -27.35 62.55
CA MET A 908 -20.91 -27.93 61.54
C MET A 908 -20.44 -27.53 60.15
#